data_AF-A0A8J6STD9-F1
#
_entry.id   AF-A0A8J6STD9-F1
#
_cell.length_a   1.000
_cell.length_b   1.000
_cell.length_c   1.000
_cell.angle_alpha   90.00
_cell.angle_beta   90.00
_cell.angle_gamma   90.00
#
_symmetry.space_group_name_H-M   'P 1'
#
loop_
_entity.id
_entity.type
_entity.pdbx_description
1 polymer ?
#
loop_
_entity_poly.entity_id
_entity_poly.type
_entity_poly.pdbx_seq_one_letter_code
_entity_poly.pdbx_strand_id
1 'polypeptide(L)'
;MHRFSQPLRQTQARRNHRTARWKRVLAGTLSGTLLYAPTLLLSVQAGTAPSSRVAQARRSQPLTLGVVRSQDNASQWNQVTTRLQAAELPYQVIDLQQVQRAADLEGFTVIFLPNVQTITSAQLLALESWMNRGGRLIVSGPVGSSSSYGVQQALRSLLGAYWGFQLEQPAALEPTSDANQAWVNEAETSSSVLGAAVIPDGLSSQTVATWKNVAGNGWFEHSQSTGGRDTVPAVVITERTTFLGWHWGGDSSGSVALDSTWLRAALGRHGDVASMSDEALPAPSAVNQPDQANFPAEFSSRTEAPAAPVAEMAPNPTRPGRSPSPSPVTPNSLDPAEQVAPAGVPVEMSALPITTLEAIAMRQELENLIGRFESALLSANSANSSVSLRDVDAATNSAGSNPVLTASADSTVLAERLSSNGESVNETVREAQQILEEFPQLVAARDYATARRQWLRAREILWENFPTDRPSAQPEIRAMWLDRGTIVRAGSRRGLEQIFDRLAAAGINTVFFETVNAGYPIYPSDVAPEQNPLTRHWDPLAEAVDLAHERDIELHAWVWAFAAGNRPHNTLLNQPADYPGPVISAHPDWANYDNRGSMFPPGQGKPFLDPANPAVRRYLLRLYDEIVTRYDVDGLQLDYIRYPFQDPSAGRSYGYGLAARQQFQRLTGVDPVEISPSDRQLWQRWTDFRTEQINSFVADTARQLRQRNPDLVLSAAVFSMSEHERVQKIQQNWEVWARRGDVDLIVPMSYAMDTNRLQRLAGPWLDTDADLGSILVLPAIRLLNLPESAALDQIQALRDLPAGGYSLFAVENLNENLQGIFSRTQGETDTPIPYRQPFATAVTRYNALQREWSYLLENGQLWMRDQQLEEWRTEAEALELALNELADQPSRQKLERARAQLNSFRSNFNRWMYLQSLNHSYRISTWENRLAVLDTLLNYGERVVIEQRNSSTTQATSTP
;
A
#
# COMPACT_ATOMS: atom_id res chain seq x y z
N MET A 1 9.98 -37.40 44.07
CA MET A 1 8.88 -38.29 44.52
C MET A 1 8.17 -37.66 45.72
N HIS A 2 6.96 -38.12 46.01
CA HIS A 2 6.11 -37.81 47.17
C HIS A 2 5.69 -36.35 47.45
N ARG A 3 4.36 -36.19 47.44
CA ARG A 3 3.55 -35.07 47.95
C ARG A 3 3.80 -34.85 49.45
N PHE A 4 3.45 -33.68 49.94
CA PHE A 4 2.48 -33.61 51.04
C PHE A 4 1.53 -32.42 50.86
N SER A 5 0.31 -32.56 51.38
CA SER A 5 -0.72 -31.53 51.39
C SER A 5 -1.69 -31.78 52.56
N GLN A 6 -2.10 -30.73 53.27
CA GLN A 6 -3.46 -30.43 53.75
C GLN A 6 -3.49 -29.17 54.67
N PRO A 7 -4.64 -28.50 54.86
CA PRO A 7 -4.78 -27.24 55.62
C PRO A 7 -5.74 -27.36 56.84
N LEU A 8 -6.11 -26.23 57.50
CA LEU A 8 -7.51 -25.82 57.86
C LEU A 8 -7.61 -24.85 59.08
N ARG A 9 -8.30 -23.69 58.90
CA ARG A 9 -9.33 -23.04 59.81
C ARG A 9 -8.98 -22.64 61.28
N GLN A 10 -9.68 -21.76 62.02
CA GLN A 10 -10.73 -20.73 61.82
C GLN A 10 -10.91 -19.84 63.08
N THR A 11 -11.30 -18.55 62.93
CA THR A 11 -12.17 -17.74 63.85
C THR A 11 -12.56 -16.42 63.13
N GLN A 12 -13.83 -15.99 62.98
CA GLN A 12 -14.71 -15.25 63.93
C GLN A 12 -14.26 -13.81 64.29
N ALA A 13 -15.10 -12.75 64.34
CA ALA A 13 -16.53 -12.54 64.00
C ALA A 13 -16.97 -11.02 64.02
N ARG A 14 -18.27 -10.75 63.75
CA ARG A 14 -19.12 -9.54 64.11
C ARG A 14 -19.31 -8.33 63.13
N ARG A 15 -20.41 -8.40 62.35
CA ARG A 15 -21.62 -7.50 62.29
C ARG A 15 -21.56 -5.94 62.34
N ASN A 16 -22.37 -5.33 61.44
CA ASN A 16 -23.29 -4.15 61.57
C ASN A 16 -22.98 -2.76 60.93
N HIS A 17 -23.38 -2.59 59.65
CA HIS A 17 -24.37 -1.63 59.08
C HIS A 17 -24.46 -0.09 59.39
N ARG A 18 -24.73 0.67 58.29
CA ARG A 18 -25.56 1.92 58.12
C ARG A 18 -25.02 3.29 58.58
N THR A 19 -25.40 4.48 58.05
CA THR A 19 -25.59 5.01 56.65
C THR A 19 -25.92 6.53 56.64
N ALA A 20 -25.35 7.30 55.68
CA ALA A 20 -25.93 8.45 54.92
C ALA A 20 -26.07 9.93 55.44
N ARG A 21 -25.47 10.86 54.64
CA ARG A 21 -26.05 12.06 53.93
C ARG A 21 -26.15 13.52 54.49
N TRP A 22 -25.52 14.45 53.73
CA TRP A 22 -25.98 15.79 53.19
C TRP A 22 -25.80 17.18 53.88
N LYS A 23 -25.57 18.21 53.01
CA LYS A 23 -25.71 19.70 53.13
C LYS A 23 -24.61 20.50 53.89
N ARG A 24 -24.35 21.82 53.71
CA ARG A 24 -24.37 22.87 52.61
C ARG A 24 -24.09 24.26 53.29
N VAL A 25 -23.76 25.41 52.67
CA VAL A 25 -22.82 25.89 51.60
C VAL A 25 -23.00 27.44 51.43
N LEU A 26 -21.96 28.29 51.24
CA LEU A 26 -22.10 29.69 50.70
C LEU A 26 -20.77 30.46 50.37
N ALA A 27 -20.85 31.31 49.33
CA ALA A 27 -20.10 32.49 48.79
C ALA A 27 -18.87 33.15 49.50
N GLY A 28 -18.04 33.99 48.83
CA GLY A 28 -17.95 34.38 47.40
C GLY A 28 -17.31 35.78 47.09
N THR A 29 -17.24 36.19 45.81
CA THR A 29 -16.92 37.56 45.23
C THR A 29 -15.49 38.15 45.37
N LEU A 30 -14.92 39.01 44.49
CA LEU A 30 -15.33 39.67 43.21
C LEU A 30 -14.11 40.28 42.41
N SER A 31 -14.31 40.60 41.11
CA SER A 31 -13.47 41.45 40.20
C SER A 31 -12.04 40.96 39.84
N GLY A 32 -11.41 41.27 38.67
CA GLY A 32 -11.72 42.09 37.48
C GLY A 32 -10.41 42.75 36.99
N THR A 33 -9.98 42.83 35.71
CA THR A 33 -10.64 42.87 34.38
C THR A 33 -9.67 42.33 33.29
N LEU A 34 -10.11 41.52 32.30
CA LEU A 34 -10.39 41.87 30.88
C LEU A 34 -9.23 42.54 30.10
N LEU A 35 -8.92 42.25 28.82
CA LEU A 35 -9.53 41.44 27.74
C LEU A 35 -8.42 40.53 27.08
N TYR A 36 -8.51 39.83 25.92
CA TYR A 36 -9.58 39.51 24.94
C TYR A 36 -9.22 38.26 24.09
N ALA A 37 -10.18 37.42 23.70
CA ALA A 37 -10.22 36.63 22.45
C ALA A 37 -11.66 36.09 22.22
N PRO A 38 -12.20 36.02 20.98
CA PRO A 38 -13.57 35.54 20.76
C PRO A 38 -13.63 34.03 20.42
N THR A 39 -14.55 33.30 21.06
CA THR A 39 -14.96 31.95 20.68
C THR A 39 -16.47 31.84 20.83
N LEU A 40 -17.17 31.31 19.84
CA LEU A 40 -18.63 31.10 19.92
C LEU A 40 -18.95 29.62 20.13
N LEU A 41 -19.30 29.32 21.37
CA LEU A 41 -19.86 28.05 21.83
C LEU A 41 -21.29 27.86 21.30
N LEU A 42 -21.74 26.59 21.20
CA LEU A 42 -22.74 26.09 22.15
C LEU A 42 -22.90 24.56 22.09
N SER A 43 -23.08 23.95 23.26
CA SER A 43 -23.22 22.52 23.46
C SER A 43 -24.59 22.15 24.04
N VAL A 44 -25.12 21.06 23.51
CA VAL A 44 -26.18 20.16 24.00
C VAL A 44 -26.81 20.48 25.37
N GLN A 45 -28.16 20.55 25.41
CA GLN A 45 -28.95 20.09 26.55
C GLN A 45 -30.02 19.08 26.11
N ALA A 46 -30.31 18.11 26.97
CA ALA A 46 -31.23 17.01 26.68
C ALA A 46 -32.68 17.34 27.09
N GLY A 47 -33.65 16.93 26.28
CA GLY A 47 -35.08 17.10 26.52
C GLY A 47 -35.90 15.89 26.08
N THR A 48 -36.89 15.51 26.89
CA THR A 48 -37.79 14.37 26.68
C THR A 48 -38.58 14.43 25.37
N ALA A 49 -38.79 13.29 24.71
CA ALA A 49 -39.57 13.18 23.49
C ALA A 49 -41.08 13.45 23.68
N PRO A 50 -41.71 14.16 22.73
CA PRO A 50 -43.14 14.03 22.45
C PRO A 50 -43.42 13.62 21.00
N SER A 51 -44.62 13.07 20.82
CA SER A 51 -45.21 12.53 19.60
C SER A 51 -45.33 13.48 18.40
N SER A 52 -44.97 12.97 17.21
CA SER A 52 -45.67 13.09 15.91
C SER A 52 -46.11 14.47 15.33
N ARG A 53 -45.81 14.66 14.03
CA ARG A 53 -46.42 15.63 13.09
C ARG A 53 -46.15 17.13 13.33
N VAL A 54 -45.03 17.61 12.80
CA VAL A 54 -45.07 18.73 11.84
C VAL A 54 -44.22 18.34 10.63
N ALA A 55 -44.81 18.36 9.44
CA ALA A 55 -44.10 18.25 8.18
C ALA A 55 -44.32 19.54 7.39
N GLN A 56 -43.25 20.16 6.87
CA GLN A 56 -43.36 21.25 5.92
C GLN A 56 -42.44 20.99 4.73
N ALA A 57 -43.03 21.09 3.54
CA ALA A 57 -42.49 20.56 2.30
C ALA A 57 -41.24 21.31 1.81
N ARG A 58 -40.22 20.56 1.38
CA ARG A 58 -39.49 20.96 0.17
C ARG A 58 -40.44 20.76 -1.02
N ARG A 59 -40.54 21.74 -1.91
CA ARG A 59 -41.22 21.54 -3.20
C ARG A 59 -40.40 20.53 -4.00
N SER A 60 -41.02 19.41 -4.41
CA SER A 60 -40.43 18.53 -5.42
C SER A 60 -40.36 19.26 -6.76
N GLN A 61 -39.23 19.14 -7.45
CA GLN A 61 -39.19 19.36 -8.89
C GLN A 61 -39.87 18.17 -9.58
N PRO A 62 -40.55 18.35 -10.73
CA PRO A 62 -41.09 17.24 -11.50
C PRO A 62 -39.94 16.34 -11.97
N LEU A 63 -40.16 15.02 -11.96
CA LEU A 63 -39.13 14.06 -12.33
C LEU A 63 -38.91 14.07 -13.85
N THR A 64 -37.70 14.44 -14.28
CA THR A 64 -37.25 14.39 -15.67
C THR A 64 -36.20 13.29 -15.85
N LEU A 65 -36.37 12.45 -16.88
CA LEU A 65 -35.55 11.28 -17.17
C LEU A 65 -34.76 11.44 -18.48
N GLY A 66 -33.43 11.34 -18.37
CA GLY A 66 -32.54 11.17 -19.51
C GLY A 66 -32.09 9.71 -19.65
N VAL A 67 -32.06 9.17 -20.86
CA VAL A 67 -31.55 7.81 -21.13
C VAL A 67 -30.34 7.89 -22.06
N VAL A 68 -29.23 7.32 -21.62
CA VAL A 68 -27.94 7.43 -22.30
C VAL A 68 -27.82 6.42 -23.45
N ARG A 69 -27.63 6.94 -24.66
CA ARG A 69 -27.19 6.19 -25.84
C ARG A 69 -25.67 6.28 -25.96
N SER A 70 -25.00 5.15 -26.12
CA SER A 70 -23.56 5.04 -26.35
C SER A 70 -23.28 4.22 -27.61
N GLN A 71 -22.00 4.04 -27.98
CA GLN A 71 -21.63 3.07 -29.00
C GLN A 71 -21.88 1.63 -28.53
N ASP A 72 -21.68 1.34 -27.24
CA ASP A 72 -21.86 -0.01 -26.67
C ASP A 72 -23.31 -0.51 -26.80
N ASN A 73 -24.29 0.39 -26.60
CA ASN A 73 -25.72 0.06 -26.68
C ASN A 73 -26.38 0.41 -28.03
N ALA A 74 -25.64 0.96 -29.00
CA ALA A 74 -26.18 1.43 -30.27
C ALA A 74 -26.88 0.34 -31.11
N SER A 75 -26.36 -0.90 -31.09
CA SER A 75 -26.91 -2.07 -31.79
C SER A 75 -28.19 -2.59 -31.13
N GLN A 76 -28.27 -2.51 -29.80
CA GLN A 76 -29.44 -2.92 -29.00
C GLN A 76 -30.48 -1.81 -28.87
N TRP A 77 -30.20 -0.59 -29.37
CA TRP A 77 -30.98 0.61 -29.07
C TRP A 77 -32.48 0.52 -29.42
N ASN A 78 -32.83 -0.24 -30.46
CA ASN A 78 -34.23 -0.49 -30.79
C ASN A 78 -34.94 -1.30 -29.68
N GLN A 79 -34.28 -2.31 -29.11
CA GLN A 79 -34.83 -3.10 -27.99
C GLN A 79 -34.93 -2.25 -26.72
N VAL A 80 -33.91 -1.45 -26.40
CA VAL A 80 -33.91 -0.47 -25.31
C VAL A 80 -35.11 0.48 -25.45
N THR A 81 -35.32 1.03 -26.65
CA THR A 81 -36.44 1.93 -26.98
C THR A 81 -37.79 1.25 -26.79
N THR A 82 -37.97 0.02 -27.26
CA THR A 82 -39.22 -0.75 -27.07
C THR A 82 -39.50 -1.06 -25.59
N ARG A 83 -38.46 -1.35 -24.78
CA ARG A 83 -38.62 -1.54 -23.32
C ARG A 83 -39.05 -0.26 -22.61
N LEU A 84 -38.52 0.90 -23.02
CA LEU A 84 -38.90 2.21 -22.49
C LEU A 84 -40.34 2.58 -22.87
N GLN A 85 -40.72 2.36 -24.12
CA GLN A 85 -42.10 2.55 -24.59
C GLN A 85 -43.10 1.67 -23.79
N ALA A 86 -42.75 0.42 -23.53
CA ALA A 86 -43.55 -0.50 -22.71
C ALA A 86 -43.51 -0.21 -21.19
N ALA A 87 -42.75 0.80 -20.76
CA ALA A 87 -42.80 1.35 -19.40
C ALA A 87 -43.76 2.56 -19.29
N GLU A 88 -44.21 3.11 -20.42
CA GLU A 88 -45.11 4.28 -20.50
C GLU A 88 -44.52 5.54 -19.80
N LEU A 89 -43.19 5.67 -19.83
CA LEU A 89 -42.44 6.76 -19.22
C LEU A 89 -42.00 7.80 -20.27
N PRO A 90 -42.18 9.12 -20.04
CA PRO A 90 -41.58 10.14 -20.89
C PRO A 90 -40.09 10.29 -20.57
N TYR A 91 -39.25 10.36 -21.60
CA TYR A 91 -37.79 10.48 -21.49
C TYR A 91 -37.18 11.21 -22.68
N GLN A 92 -35.94 11.68 -22.53
CA GLN A 92 -35.10 12.11 -23.64
C GLN A 92 -33.89 11.22 -23.83
N VAL A 93 -33.37 11.18 -25.06
CA VAL A 93 -32.11 10.48 -25.39
C VAL A 93 -30.94 11.42 -25.19
N ILE A 94 -30.00 11.05 -24.32
CA ILE A 94 -28.71 11.71 -24.17
C ILE A 94 -27.69 10.92 -25.00
N ASP A 95 -27.06 11.55 -25.99
CA ASP A 95 -25.87 10.96 -26.63
C ASP A 95 -24.66 11.13 -25.71
N LEU A 96 -24.10 10.02 -25.24
CA LEU A 96 -22.96 10.00 -24.33
C LEU A 96 -21.75 10.77 -24.88
N GLN A 97 -21.57 10.84 -26.20
CA GLN A 97 -20.46 11.59 -26.80
C GLN A 97 -20.56 13.10 -26.57
N GLN A 98 -21.78 13.63 -26.38
CA GLN A 98 -22.03 15.05 -26.11
C GLN A 98 -21.87 15.41 -24.62
N VAL A 99 -21.81 14.43 -23.73
CA VAL A 99 -21.62 14.64 -22.28
C VAL A 99 -20.13 14.85 -21.99
N GLN A 100 -19.73 16.09 -21.71
CA GLN A 100 -18.33 16.47 -21.44
C GLN A 100 -18.16 17.19 -20.09
N ARG A 101 -19.25 17.77 -19.56
CA ARG A 101 -19.32 18.51 -18.28
C ARG A 101 -20.71 18.35 -17.68
N ALA A 102 -20.85 18.57 -16.36
CA ALA A 102 -22.12 18.40 -15.66
C ALA A 102 -23.26 19.32 -16.16
N ALA A 103 -22.94 20.40 -16.88
CA ALA A 103 -23.90 21.30 -17.50
C ALA A 103 -24.58 20.71 -18.76
N ASP A 104 -23.99 19.68 -19.39
CA ASP A 104 -24.62 18.96 -20.50
C ASP A 104 -25.73 18.00 -20.00
N LEU A 105 -25.86 17.87 -18.67
CA LEU A 105 -26.83 17.04 -17.95
C LEU A 105 -27.86 17.88 -17.15
N GLU A 106 -27.78 19.21 -17.23
CA GLU A 106 -28.72 20.11 -16.55
C GLU A 106 -30.13 20.02 -17.17
N GLY A 107 -31.15 20.05 -16.31
CA GLY A 107 -32.54 19.78 -16.69
C GLY A 107 -32.99 18.32 -16.48
N PHE A 108 -32.06 17.37 -16.32
CA PHE A 108 -32.37 16.01 -15.87
C PHE A 108 -32.28 15.86 -14.35
N THR A 109 -33.26 15.18 -13.75
CA THR A 109 -33.25 14.78 -12.34
C THR A 109 -32.73 13.35 -12.15
N VAL A 110 -33.06 12.46 -13.08
CA VAL A 110 -32.60 11.06 -13.11
C VAL A 110 -31.99 10.77 -14.48
N ILE A 111 -30.86 10.06 -14.50
CA ILE A 111 -30.24 9.59 -15.74
C ILE A 111 -30.09 8.06 -15.68
N PHE A 112 -30.50 7.39 -16.75
CA PHE A 112 -30.41 5.96 -16.93
C PHE A 112 -29.30 5.59 -17.92
N LEU A 113 -28.37 4.72 -17.52
CA LEU A 113 -27.30 4.18 -18.37
C LEU A 113 -27.53 2.69 -18.68
N PRO A 114 -28.29 2.36 -19.74
CA PRO A 114 -28.49 0.98 -20.17
C PRO A 114 -27.26 0.42 -20.92
N ASN A 115 -26.62 -0.61 -20.37
CA ASN A 115 -25.56 -1.41 -20.97
C ASN A 115 -24.30 -0.61 -21.41
N VAL A 116 -24.03 0.56 -20.79
CA VAL A 116 -22.95 1.49 -21.17
C VAL A 116 -21.58 1.01 -20.66
N GLN A 117 -20.91 0.16 -21.42
CA GLN A 117 -19.63 -0.45 -21.01
C GLN A 117 -18.47 0.55 -20.93
N THR A 118 -18.49 1.58 -21.77
CA THR A 118 -17.35 2.49 -21.96
C THR A 118 -17.73 3.91 -21.52
N ILE A 119 -17.09 4.38 -20.44
CA ILE A 119 -17.21 5.74 -19.91
C ILE A 119 -15.80 6.34 -19.85
N THR A 120 -15.64 7.59 -20.29
CA THR A 120 -14.37 8.32 -20.18
C THR A 120 -14.29 9.11 -18.88
N SER A 121 -13.08 9.48 -18.45
CA SER A 121 -12.87 10.32 -17.26
C SER A 121 -13.63 11.65 -17.30
N ALA A 122 -13.86 12.23 -18.49
CA ALA A 122 -14.66 13.46 -18.64
C ALA A 122 -16.16 13.20 -18.39
N GLN A 123 -16.71 12.13 -18.95
CA GLN A 123 -18.11 11.72 -18.73
C GLN A 123 -18.35 11.31 -17.27
N LEU A 124 -17.41 10.61 -16.64
CA LEU A 124 -17.41 10.31 -15.21
C LEU A 124 -17.50 11.59 -14.36
N LEU A 125 -16.60 12.56 -14.59
CA LEU A 125 -16.59 13.82 -13.84
C LEU A 125 -17.85 14.67 -14.10
N ALA A 126 -18.42 14.59 -15.31
CA ALA A 126 -19.71 15.20 -15.63
C ALA A 126 -20.86 14.57 -14.83
N LEU A 127 -20.93 13.24 -14.75
CA LEU A 127 -21.92 12.49 -13.98
C LEU A 127 -21.76 12.76 -12.47
N GLU A 128 -20.54 12.72 -11.95
CA GLU A 128 -20.23 13.00 -10.53
C GLU A 128 -20.60 14.43 -10.12
N SER A 129 -20.16 15.43 -10.88
CA SER A 129 -20.47 16.84 -10.60
C SER A 129 -21.96 17.16 -10.75
N TRP A 130 -22.68 16.45 -11.64
CA TRP A 130 -24.14 16.52 -11.72
C TRP A 130 -24.84 15.83 -10.53
N MET A 131 -24.40 14.62 -10.11
CA MET A 131 -24.91 13.94 -8.92
C MET A 131 -24.67 14.75 -7.63
N ASN A 132 -23.54 15.45 -7.53
CA ASN A 132 -23.24 16.33 -6.40
C ASN A 132 -24.11 17.60 -6.35
N ARG A 133 -24.74 17.98 -7.47
CA ARG A 133 -25.78 19.01 -7.53
C ARG A 133 -27.20 18.47 -7.33
N GLY A 134 -27.34 17.17 -7.04
CA GLY A 134 -28.61 16.54 -6.66
C GLY A 134 -29.16 15.50 -7.64
N GLY A 135 -28.46 15.21 -8.75
CA GLY A 135 -28.86 14.16 -9.69
C GLY A 135 -28.93 12.75 -9.08
N ARG A 136 -29.59 11.82 -9.79
CA ARG A 136 -29.74 10.40 -9.41
C ARG A 136 -29.46 9.47 -10.59
N LEU A 137 -28.73 8.38 -10.36
CA LEU A 137 -28.44 7.41 -11.42
C LEU A 137 -29.24 6.12 -11.30
N ILE A 138 -29.66 5.63 -12.46
CA ILE A 138 -30.05 4.24 -12.67
C ILE A 138 -29.05 3.66 -13.67
N VAL A 139 -28.53 2.47 -13.42
CA VAL A 139 -27.55 1.82 -14.31
C VAL A 139 -27.92 0.35 -14.50
N SER A 140 -27.66 -0.21 -15.68
CA SER A 140 -27.90 -1.63 -15.95
C SER A 140 -26.89 -2.20 -16.94
N GLY A 141 -26.69 -3.52 -16.88
CA GLY A 141 -25.60 -4.17 -17.63
C GLY A 141 -24.22 -3.84 -17.06
N PRO A 142 -23.13 -4.23 -17.78
CA PRO A 142 -21.76 -4.10 -17.32
C PRO A 142 -21.21 -2.66 -17.41
N VAL A 143 -21.87 -1.72 -16.72
CA VAL A 143 -21.57 -0.28 -16.82
C VAL A 143 -20.14 0.03 -16.38
N GLY A 144 -19.40 0.71 -17.25
CA GLY A 144 -18.01 1.08 -17.02
C GLY A 144 -16.97 -0.05 -17.14
N SER A 145 -17.37 -1.31 -17.32
CA SER A 145 -16.46 -2.48 -17.32
C SER A 145 -15.31 -2.41 -18.34
N SER A 146 -15.52 -1.72 -19.47
CA SER A 146 -14.55 -1.56 -20.57
C SER A 146 -13.84 -0.20 -20.53
N SER A 147 -14.01 0.56 -19.45
CA SER A 147 -13.34 1.86 -19.22
C SER A 147 -11.91 1.67 -18.71
N SER A 148 -11.09 2.73 -18.73
CA SER A 148 -9.73 2.68 -18.15
C SER A 148 -9.77 2.38 -16.64
N TYR A 149 -8.77 1.68 -16.12
CA TYR A 149 -8.79 1.13 -14.75
C TYR A 149 -9.15 2.16 -13.66
N GLY A 150 -8.60 3.38 -13.75
CA GLY A 150 -8.93 4.46 -12.81
C GLY A 150 -10.39 4.92 -12.90
N VAL A 151 -10.97 4.97 -14.10
CA VAL A 151 -12.41 5.25 -14.28
C VAL A 151 -13.25 4.11 -13.70
N GLN A 152 -12.81 2.85 -13.82
CA GLN A 152 -13.48 1.73 -13.14
C GLN A 152 -13.49 1.90 -11.62
N GLN A 153 -12.38 2.32 -11.01
CA GLN A 153 -12.32 2.54 -9.55
C GLN A 153 -13.18 3.72 -9.09
N ALA A 154 -13.19 4.82 -9.85
CA ALA A 154 -14.04 5.96 -9.52
C ALA A 154 -15.54 5.68 -9.78
N LEU A 155 -15.89 4.90 -10.81
CA LEU A 155 -17.27 4.46 -11.04
C LEU A 155 -17.77 3.51 -9.95
N ARG A 156 -16.93 2.61 -9.44
CA ARG A 156 -17.24 1.75 -8.29
C ARG A 156 -17.71 2.57 -7.08
N SER A 157 -16.92 3.57 -6.70
CA SER A 157 -17.22 4.52 -5.63
C SER A 157 -18.48 5.35 -5.92
N LEU A 158 -18.59 5.93 -7.13
CA LEU A 158 -19.72 6.79 -7.52
C LEU A 158 -21.07 6.04 -7.60
N LEU A 159 -21.05 4.81 -8.10
CA LEU A 159 -22.24 3.94 -8.20
C LEU A 159 -22.53 3.22 -6.88
N GLY A 160 -21.54 3.09 -6.01
CA GLY A 160 -21.55 2.26 -4.79
C GLY A 160 -21.53 0.75 -5.06
N ALA A 161 -21.43 0.34 -6.31
CA ALA A 161 -21.43 -1.06 -6.74
C ALA A 161 -20.86 -1.21 -8.16
N TYR A 162 -20.48 -2.42 -8.52
CA TYR A 162 -20.00 -2.74 -9.87
C TYR A 162 -20.47 -4.10 -10.39
N TRP A 163 -20.39 -4.26 -11.71
CA TRP A 163 -20.68 -5.52 -12.39
C TRP A 163 -19.59 -6.56 -12.09
N GLY A 164 -19.99 -7.64 -11.40
CA GLY A 164 -19.14 -8.78 -11.07
C GLY A 164 -19.17 -9.87 -12.14
N PHE A 165 -19.24 -11.12 -11.69
CA PHE A 165 -19.30 -12.29 -12.57
C PHE A 165 -20.69 -12.45 -13.21
N GLN A 166 -20.71 -12.85 -14.48
CA GLN A 166 -21.93 -13.21 -15.19
C GLN A 166 -22.49 -14.54 -14.68
N LEU A 167 -23.83 -14.69 -14.69
CA LEU A 167 -24.48 -15.95 -14.35
C LEU A 167 -24.31 -16.99 -15.47
N GLU A 168 -24.13 -18.26 -15.10
CA GLU A 168 -24.03 -19.36 -16.06
C GLU A 168 -25.38 -19.70 -16.73
N GLN A 169 -26.50 -19.34 -16.10
CA GLN A 169 -27.87 -19.62 -16.56
C GLN A 169 -28.79 -18.44 -16.20
N PRO A 170 -29.90 -18.22 -16.94
CA PRO A 170 -30.91 -17.25 -16.55
C PRO A 170 -31.54 -17.55 -15.19
N ALA A 171 -31.74 -16.52 -14.37
CA ALA A 171 -32.31 -16.62 -13.03
C ALA A 171 -33.42 -15.59 -12.80
N ALA A 172 -34.38 -15.94 -11.95
CA ALA A 172 -35.44 -15.03 -11.49
C ALA A 172 -34.94 -14.14 -10.34
N LEU A 173 -35.68 -13.08 -10.01
CA LEU A 173 -35.34 -12.16 -8.92
C LEU A 173 -36.07 -12.52 -7.62
N GLU A 174 -35.42 -12.26 -6.48
CA GLU A 174 -35.97 -12.42 -5.14
C GLU A 174 -35.66 -11.15 -4.31
N PRO A 175 -36.64 -10.25 -4.12
CA PRO A 175 -36.50 -9.05 -3.29
C PRO A 175 -36.17 -9.35 -1.82
N THR A 176 -35.43 -8.45 -1.17
CA THR A 176 -35.12 -8.58 0.26
C THR A 176 -36.28 -8.09 1.13
N SER A 177 -36.52 -8.75 2.27
CA SER A 177 -37.72 -8.56 3.09
C SER A 177 -37.68 -7.35 4.04
N ASP A 178 -37.07 -6.24 3.62
CA ASP A 178 -36.96 -5.00 4.40
C ASP A 178 -38.23 -4.14 4.23
N ALA A 179 -38.84 -3.75 5.34
CA ALA A 179 -40.06 -2.93 5.36
C ALA A 179 -39.88 -1.53 4.73
N ASN A 180 -38.64 -1.04 4.60
CA ASN A 180 -38.34 0.24 3.95
C ASN A 180 -38.24 0.12 2.41
N GLN A 181 -38.21 -1.10 1.86
CA GLN A 181 -38.05 -1.36 0.42
C GLN A 181 -39.39 -1.58 -0.30
N ALA A 182 -40.49 -1.02 0.21
CA ALA A 182 -41.84 -1.27 -0.32
C ALA A 182 -42.00 -0.98 -1.83
N TRP A 183 -41.19 -0.07 -2.38
CA TRP A 183 -41.10 0.26 -3.80
C TRP A 183 -40.69 -0.92 -4.71
N VAL A 184 -40.04 -1.95 -4.15
CA VAL A 184 -39.62 -3.16 -4.89
C VAL A 184 -40.77 -4.16 -5.06
N ASN A 185 -41.80 -4.10 -4.21
CA ASN A 185 -42.89 -5.09 -4.21
C ASN A 185 -43.81 -5.00 -5.45
N GLU A 186 -43.74 -3.90 -6.22
CA GLU A 186 -44.47 -3.70 -7.47
C GLU A 186 -43.66 -4.11 -8.72
N ALA A 187 -42.40 -4.56 -8.52
CA ALA A 187 -41.53 -5.00 -9.60
C ALA A 187 -41.75 -6.48 -9.97
N GLU A 188 -41.70 -6.79 -11.27
CA GLU A 188 -41.80 -8.15 -11.78
C GLU A 188 -40.58 -8.98 -11.34
N THR A 189 -40.82 -10.21 -10.89
CA THR A 189 -39.80 -11.07 -10.23
C THR A 189 -39.88 -12.52 -10.66
N SER A 190 -40.96 -12.95 -11.32
CA SER A 190 -41.14 -14.32 -11.82
C SER A 190 -40.37 -14.62 -13.10
N SER A 191 -40.06 -13.58 -13.88
CA SER A 191 -39.31 -13.70 -15.13
C SER A 191 -37.83 -14.00 -14.85
N SER A 192 -37.28 -15.01 -15.52
CA SER A 192 -35.84 -15.32 -15.46
C SER A 192 -35.07 -14.59 -16.56
N VAL A 193 -33.92 -14.00 -16.22
CA VAL A 193 -33.05 -13.26 -17.15
C VAL A 193 -31.59 -13.65 -16.96
N LEU A 194 -30.79 -13.56 -18.02
CA LEU A 194 -29.34 -13.75 -17.92
C LEU A 194 -28.69 -12.48 -17.35
N GLY A 195 -28.37 -12.52 -16.06
CA GLY A 195 -27.74 -11.42 -15.32
C GLY A 195 -26.28 -11.66 -14.95
N ALA A 196 -25.83 -10.88 -13.99
CA ALA A 196 -24.56 -10.96 -13.30
C ALA A 196 -24.74 -10.57 -11.83
N ALA A 197 -23.75 -10.90 -11.01
CA ALA A 197 -23.69 -10.42 -9.64
C ALA A 197 -23.33 -8.93 -9.60
N VAL A 198 -24.08 -8.12 -8.85
CA VAL A 198 -23.78 -6.70 -8.63
C VAL A 198 -23.05 -6.57 -7.30
N ILE A 199 -21.74 -6.33 -7.31
CA ILE A 199 -20.91 -6.33 -6.11
C ILE A 199 -21.00 -4.95 -5.42
N PRO A 200 -21.48 -4.85 -4.16
CA PRO A 200 -21.45 -3.61 -3.39
C PRO A 200 -20.02 -3.20 -3.05
N ASP A 201 -19.74 -1.89 -3.12
CA ASP A 201 -18.38 -1.32 -2.99
C ASP A 201 -18.13 -0.64 -1.62
N GLY A 202 -19.17 -0.41 -0.81
CA GLY A 202 -19.03 0.28 0.48
C GLY A 202 -20.24 0.19 1.42
N LEU A 203 -20.08 0.75 2.63
CA LEU A 203 -21.06 0.68 3.72
C LEU A 203 -22.40 1.41 3.45
N SER A 204 -22.45 2.26 2.44
CA SER A 204 -23.65 2.97 1.98
C SER A 204 -24.48 2.18 0.96
N SER A 205 -24.04 0.98 0.59
CA SER A 205 -24.61 0.18 -0.49
C SER A 205 -25.47 -0.97 0.03
N GLN A 206 -26.76 -0.96 -0.30
CA GLN A 206 -27.74 -1.94 0.15
C GLN A 206 -28.20 -2.84 -1.01
N THR A 207 -28.11 -4.16 -0.84
CA THR A 207 -28.77 -5.12 -1.75
C THR A 207 -30.27 -5.10 -1.49
N VAL A 208 -31.07 -4.96 -2.55
CA VAL A 208 -32.55 -4.88 -2.46
C VAL A 208 -33.26 -6.01 -3.20
N ALA A 209 -32.57 -6.66 -4.15
CA ALA A 209 -33.00 -7.94 -4.71
C ALA A 209 -31.80 -8.81 -5.07
N THR A 210 -32.04 -10.11 -5.14
CA THR A 210 -31.04 -11.16 -5.32
C THR A 210 -31.45 -12.16 -6.40
N TRP A 211 -30.52 -12.97 -6.90
CA TRP A 211 -30.79 -14.00 -7.89
C TRP A 211 -31.33 -15.27 -7.21
N LYS A 212 -32.59 -15.58 -7.53
CA LYS A 212 -33.33 -16.70 -6.94
C LYS A 212 -32.70 -18.05 -7.29
N ASN A 213 -32.47 -18.87 -6.26
CA ASN A 213 -31.82 -20.18 -6.35
C ASN A 213 -30.38 -20.18 -6.94
N VAL A 214 -29.74 -19.01 -7.13
CA VAL A 214 -28.32 -18.93 -7.49
C VAL A 214 -27.51 -18.90 -6.19
N ALA A 215 -26.77 -19.97 -5.92
CA ALA A 215 -25.85 -20.02 -4.79
C ALA A 215 -24.66 -19.09 -5.01
N GLY A 216 -24.29 -18.31 -3.99
CA GLY A 216 -23.09 -17.47 -4.02
C GLY A 216 -21.81 -18.28 -4.16
N ASN A 217 -20.96 -17.91 -5.12
CA ASN A 217 -19.62 -18.48 -5.35
C ASN A 217 -18.56 -17.96 -4.36
N GLY A 218 -18.93 -17.77 -3.10
CA GLY A 218 -18.01 -17.45 -1.98
C GLY A 218 -17.60 -15.99 -1.80
N TRP A 219 -18.09 -15.05 -2.62
CA TRP A 219 -17.64 -13.64 -2.57
C TRP A 219 -18.52 -12.68 -1.71
N PHE A 220 -19.71 -13.09 -1.26
CA PHE A 220 -20.75 -12.19 -0.71
C PHE A 220 -20.91 -12.22 0.83
N GLU A 221 -19.81 -12.32 1.56
CA GLU A 221 -19.84 -12.63 3.00
C GLU A 221 -20.00 -11.43 3.96
N HIS A 222 -19.84 -10.19 3.48
CA HIS A 222 -19.68 -9.00 4.33
C HIS A 222 -20.92 -8.08 4.38
N SER A 223 -22.09 -8.67 4.63
CA SER A 223 -23.27 -7.94 5.13
C SER A 223 -23.87 -8.66 6.34
N GLN A 224 -24.14 -7.92 7.43
CA GLN A 224 -24.77 -8.42 8.66
C GLN A 224 -26.09 -7.68 8.95
N SER A 225 -27.06 -7.72 8.04
CA SER A 225 -28.39 -7.13 8.29
C SER A 225 -29.59 -7.80 7.61
N THR A 226 -29.58 -9.14 7.45
CA THR A 226 -30.80 -9.98 7.37
C THR A 226 -30.40 -11.46 7.45
N GLY A 227 -31.26 -12.31 8.01
CA GLY A 227 -30.97 -13.75 8.14
C GLY A 227 -31.59 -14.58 7.02
N GLY A 228 -30.78 -15.07 6.06
CA GLY A 228 -31.23 -16.13 5.15
C GLY A 228 -30.45 -16.28 3.83
N ARG A 229 -29.65 -17.37 3.75
CA ARG A 229 -28.99 -17.94 2.54
C ARG A 229 -27.95 -17.07 1.83
N ASP A 230 -26.98 -17.74 1.21
CA ASP A 230 -25.96 -17.12 0.35
C ASP A 230 -26.56 -16.76 -1.02
N THR A 231 -27.28 -15.64 -1.05
CA THR A 231 -27.99 -15.10 -2.20
C THR A 231 -27.11 -14.12 -2.96
N VAL A 232 -26.99 -14.29 -4.29
CA VAL A 232 -26.17 -13.38 -5.12
C VAL A 232 -26.92 -12.06 -5.34
N PRO A 233 -26.37 -10.88 -4.97
CA PRO A 233 -26.99 -9.59 -5.25
C PRO A 233 -27.26 -9.36 -6.74
N ALA A 234 -28.51 -8.99 -7.03
CA ALA A 234 -29.01 -8.72 -8.37
C ALA A 234 -29.41 -7.25 -8.57
N VAL A 235 -29.82 -6.58 -7.50
CA VAL A 235 -30.03 -5.13 -7.47
C VAL A 235 -29.42 -4.55 -6.21
N VAL A 236 -28.56 -3.53 -6.38
CA VAL A 236 -27.90 -2.79 -5.30
C VAL A 236 -28.23 -1.30 -5.44
N ILE A 237 -28.48 -0.63 -4.32
CA ILE A 237 -28.73 0.82 -4.26
C ILE A 237 -27.73 1.52 -3.33
N THR A 238 -27.55 2.81 -3.53
CA THR A 238 -27.07 3.74 -2.48
C THR A 238 -28.18 4.73 -2.13
N GLU A 239 -27.88 5.85 -1.46
CA GLU A 239 -28.79 7.00 -1.37
C GLU A 239 -29.15 7.58 -2.76
N ARG A 240 -28.21 7.53 -3.72
CA ARG A 240 -28.30 8.25 -5.01
C ARG A 240 -28.33 7.39 -6.27
N THR A 241 -28.12 6.08 -6.16
CA THR A 241 -27.93 5.17 -7.30
C THR A 241 -28.82 3.93 -7.19
N THR A 242 -29.20 3.36 -8.33
CA THR A 242 -29.84 2.05 -8.46
C THR A 242 -29.14 1.25 -9.56
N PHE A 243 -28.53 0.11 -9.22
CA PHE A 243 -27.78 -0.75 -10.15
C PHE A 243 -28.56 -2.05 -10.41
N LEU A 244 -29.01 -2.26 -11.65
CA LEU A 244 -29.73 -3.46 -12.10
C LEU A 244 -28.76 -4.49 -12.74
N GLY A 245 -28.71 -5.70 -12.20
CA GLY A 245 -27.72 -6.73 -12.53
C GLY A 245 -27.93 -7.50 -13.84
N TRP A 246 -28.70 -7.00 -14.80
CA TRP A 246 -28.91 -7.65 -16.10
C TRP A 246 -28.74 -6.70 -17.26
N HIS A 247 -28.50 -7.25 -18.45
CA HIS A 247 -28.50 -6.48 -19.69
C HIS A 247 -29.94 -6.06 -20.02
N TRP A 248 -30.21 -4.75 -19.95
CA TRP A 248 -31.51 -4.18 -20.25
C TRP A 248 -31.83 -4.33 -21.74
N GLY A 249 -32.95 -4.95 -22.09
CA GLY A 249 -33.33 -5.18 -23.50
C GLY A 249 -32.31 -6.01 -24.29
N GLY A 250 -31.66 -7.00 -23.68
CA GLY A 250 -30.80 -7.97 -24.35
C GLY A 250 -31.54 -9.24 -24.82
N ASP A 251 -30.99 -9.94 -25.82
CA ASP A 251 -31.64 -11.09 -26.51
C ASP A 251 -31.86 -12.35 -25.66
N SER A 252 -31.54 -12.34 -24.36
CA SER A 252 -31.54 -13.52 -23.48
C SER A 252 -32.59 -13.45 -22.37
N SER A 253 -33.77 -14.02 -22.64
CA SER A 253 -34.85 -14.39 -21.69
C SER A 253 -35.55 -13.28 -20.89
N GLY A 254 -34.97 -12.09 -20.70
CA GLY A 254 -35.58 -11.00 -19.95
C GLY A 254 -36.89 -10.51 -20.56
N SER A 255 -37.99 -10.62 -19.81
CA SER A 255 -39.32 -10.24 -20.28
C SER A 255 -39.49 -8.71 -20.37
N VAL A 256 -40.45 -8.25 -21.20
CA VAL A 256 -40.78 -6.82 -21.30
C VAL A 256 -41.23 -6.26 -19.95
N ALA A 257 -41.98 -7.06 -19.18
CA ALA A 257 -42.47 -6.68 -17.85
C ALA A 257 -41.35 -6.58 -16.81
N LEU A 258 -40.32 -7.45 -16.88
CA LEU A 258 -39.17 -7.39 -15.99
C LEU A 258 -38.47 -6.03 -16.09
N ASP A 259 -38.05 -5.66 -17.29
CA ASP A 259 -37.43 -4.35 -17.54
C ASP A 259 -38.40 -3.21 -17.15
N SER A 260 -39.61 -3.19 -17.72
CA SER A 260 -40.49 -2.02 -17.63
C SER A 260 -41.10 -1.76 -16.24
N THR A 261 -41.13 -2.75 -15.35
CA THR A 261 -41.53 -2.57 -13.95
C THR A 261 -40.35 -2.16 -13.07
N TRP A 262 -39.16 -2.75 -13.25
CA TRP A 262 -37.98 -2.41 -12.45
C TRP A 262 -37.48 -0.98 -12.67
N LEU A 263 -37.59 -0.44 -13.89
CA LEU A 263 -37.29 0.98 -14.13
C LEU A 263 -38.32 1.90 -13.47
N ARG A 264 -39.62 1.57 -13.53
CA ARG A 264 -40.68 2.34 -12.85
C ARG A 264 -40.48 2.33 -11.33
N ALA A 265 -40.19 1.17 -10.75
CA ALA A 265 -39.85 1.02 -9.33
C ALA A 265 -38.60 1.85 -8.97
N ALA A 266 -37.51 1.75 -9.75
CA ALA A 266 -36.28 2.50 -9.53
C ALA A 266 -36.46 4.03 -9.65
N LEU A 267 -37.37 4.50 -10.51
CA LEU A 267 -37.73 5.92 -10.64
C LEU A 267 -38.60 6.38 -9.46
N GLY A 268 -39.59 5.58 -9.05
CA GLY A 268 -40.41 5.82 -7.85
C GLY A 268 -39.59 5.96 -6.57
N ARG A 269 -38.44 5.28 -6.51
CA ARG A 269 -37.45 5.40 -5.43
C ARG A 269 -36.64 6.71 -5.48
N HIS A 270 -36.65 7.47 -6.59
CA HIS A 270 -35.94 8.75 -6.73
C HIS A 270 -36.89 9.97 -6.80
N GLY A 271 -38.17 9.78 -7.11
CA GLY A 271 -39.22 10.78 -7.00
C GLY A 271 -40.58 10.25 -7.44
N ASP A 272 -41.63 11.07 -7.34
CA ASP A 272 -42.98 10.66 -7.72
C ASP A 272 -43.11 10.54 -9.26
N VAL A 273 -43.32 9.32 -9.76
CA VAL A 273 -43.52 9.05 -11.20
C VAL A 273 -44.80 9.70 -11.73
N ALA A 274 -45.82 9.91 -10.90
CA ALA A 274 -47.02 10.66 -11.28
C ALA A 274 -46.78 12.18 -11.40
N SER A 275 -45.58 12.67 -11.01
CA SER A 275 -45.13 14.05 -11.24
C SER A 275 -44.33 14.24 -12.53
N MET A 276 -44.13 13.19 -13.33
CA MET A 276 -43.51 13.30 -14.66
C MET A 276 -44.49 13.99 -15.62
N SER A 277 -44.07 15.11 -16.23
CA SER A 277 -44.87 15.90 -17.16
C SER A 277 -44.16 16.09 -18.50
N ASP A 278 -44.85 15.84 -19.62
CA ASP A 278 -44.32 16.12 -20.98
C ASP A 278 -43.95 17.61 -21.18
N GLU A 279 -44.66 18.54 -20.53
CA GLU A 279 -44.57 19.99 -20.77
C GLU A 279 -43.26 20.68 -20.29
N ALA A 280 -42.27 19.95 -19.75
CA ALA A 280 -41.07 20.54 -19.16
C ALA A 280 -39.73 19.89 -19.57
N LEU A 281 -39.70 19.11 -20.65
CA LEU A 281 -38.45 18.51 -21.16
C LEU A 281 -37.64 19.53 -22.00
N PRO A 282 -36.38 19.86 -21.62
CA PRO A 282 -35.60 20.92 -22.28
C PRO A 282 -35.22 20.55 -23.72
N ALA A 283 -35.30 21.48 -24.67
CA ALA A 283 -35.09 21.16 -26.07
C ALA A 283 -33.63 20.75 -26.39
N PRO A 284 -33.41 19.70 -27.21
CA PRO A 284 -32.06 19.30 -27.63
C PRO A 284 -31.41 20.40 -28.48
N SER A 285 -30.13 20.66 -28.24
CA SER A 285 -29.33 21.56 -29.11
C SER A 285 -29.22 20.95 -30.51
N ALA A 286 -29.33 21.81 -31.53
CA ALA A 286 -29.67 21.38 -32.88
C ALA A 286 -28.63 20.45 -33.54
N VAL A 287 -29.11 19.33 -34.09
CA VAL A 287 -28.34 18.43 -34.96
C VAL A 287 -28.29 19.00 -36.36
N ASN A 288 -27.09 19.30 -36.87
CA ASN A 288 -26.89 19.51 -38.31
C ASN A 288 -27.01 18.18 -39.06
N GLN A 289 -27.82 18.15 -40.11
CA GLN A 289 -27.98 16.98 -40.97
C GLN A 289 -26.74 16.78 -41.87
N PRO A 290 -26.28 15.52 -42.08
CA PRO A 290 -25.44 15.18 -43.22
C PRO A 290 -26.28 15.07 -44.50
N ASP A 291 -25.80 15.63 -45.61
CA ASP A 291 -26.47 15.62 -46.91
C ASP A 291 -26.60 14.22 -47.55
N GLN A 292 -27.59 14.06 -48.43
CA GLN A 292 -27.72 12.90 -49.32
C GLN A 292 -26.88 13.06 -50.60
N ALA A 293 -26.03 12.08 -50.94
CA ALA A 293 -25.41 11.97 -52.25
C ALA A 293 -25.15 10.51 -52.68
N ASN A 294 -26.02 10.00 -53.56
CA ASN A 294 -25.93 8.89 -54.52
C ASN A 294 -24.93 7.69 -54.41
N PHE A 295 -25.53 6.51 -54.56
CA PHE A 295 -25.08 5.22 -55.16
C PHE A 295 -24.11 5.31 -56.37
N PRO A 296 -23.44 4.20 -56.83
CA PRO A 296 -23.71 2.74 -56.66
C PRO A 296 -22.55 1.93 -56.02
N ALA A 297 -22.67 0.69 -55.50
CA ALA A 297 -23.45 -0.53 -55.79
C ALA A 297 -22.85 -1.47 -56.88
N GLU A 298 -22.40 -2.68 -56.49
CA GLU A 298 -22.78 -4.02 -57.03
C GLU A 298 -21.86 -5.20 -56.53
N PHE A 299 -22.27 -6.45 -56.83
CA PHE A 299 -21.54 -7.74 -56.78
C PHE A 299 -21.15 -8.43 -55.44
N SER A 300 -22.16 -8.98 -54.78
CA SER A 300 -22.35 -10.44 -54.53
C SER A 300 -21.17 -11.43 -54.44
N SER A 301 -20.97 -11.95 -53.21
CA SER A 301 -21.03 -13.39 -52.85
C SER A 301 -19.91 -14.42 -53.21
N ARG A 302 -19.52 -15.23 -52.20
CA ARG A 302 -19.86 -16.68 -52.02
C ARG A 302 -18.71 -17.72 -51.82
N THR A 303 -18.93 -18.58 -50.81
CA THR A 303 -18.48 -20.00 -50.65
C THR A 303 -17.07 -20.32 -50.09
N GLU A 304 -16.85 -21.60 -49.74
CA GLU A 304 -15.99 -22.10 -48.65
C GLU A 304 -14.89 -23.11 -49.10
N ALA A 305 -13.80 -23.20 -48.31
CA ALA A 305 -13.03 -24.43 -47.97
C ALA A 305 -12.37 -25.25 -49.14
N PRO A 306 -11.63 -26.37 -48.90
CA PRO A 306 -11.11 -26.97 -47.66
C PRO A 306 -9.55 -27.11 -47.64
N ALA A 307 -8.98 -28.14 -46.99
CA ALA A 307 -7.54 -28.26 -46.66
C ALA A 307 -6.94 -29.70 -46.86
N ALA A 308 -5.68 -29.89 -46.42
CA ALA A 308 -4.94 -31.18 -46.20
C ALA A 308 -4.21 -31.80 -47.43
N PRO A 309 -3.30 -32.81 -47.29
CA PRO A 309 -2.24 -33.07 -46.27
C PRO A 309 -0.89 -33.63 -46.86
N VAL A 310 -0.12 -34.38 -46.04
CA VAL A 310 0.93 -35.42 -46.32
C VAL A 310 2.39 -35.05 -45.88
N ALA A 311 3.18 -36.07 -45.50
CA ALA A 311 4.50 -36.01 -44.81
C ALA A 311 5.44 -37.18 -45.21
N GLU A 312 6.73 -37.17 -44.81
CA GLU A 312 7.54 -38.36 -44.46
C GLU A 312 8.94 -38.03 -43.84
N MET A 313 9.83 -39.02 -43.60
CA MET A 313 10.89 -38.98 -42.55
C MET A 313 12.37 -39.21 -42.98
N ALA A 314 13.28 -38.41 -42.40
CA ALA A 314 14.67 -38.75 -41.94
C ALA A 314 15.76 -39.21 -42.97
N PRO A 315 17.08 -39.29 -42.61
CA PRO A 315 17.82 -38.84 -41.41
C PRO A 315 19.06 -37.92 -41.65
N ASN A 316 19.71 -37.55 -40.54
CA ASN A 316 20.94 -36.74 -40.29
C ASN A 316 22.22 -37.05 -41.14
N PRO A 317 23.27 -36.18 -41.23
CA PRO A 317 24.05 -35.72 -40.05
C PRO A 317 24.78 -34.33 -40.02
N THR A 318 25.33 -34.01 -38.83
CA THR A 318 26.54 -33.21 -38.49
C THR A 318 26.54 -31.66 -38.36
N ARG A 319 26.41 -31.20 -37.09
CA ARG A 319 27.09 -30.06 -36.38
C ARG A 319 27.01 -28.60 -36.93
N PRO A 320 27.25 -27.56 -36.09
CA PRO A 320 27.27 -27.52 -34.61
C PRO A 320 26.09 -26.69 -34.02
N GLY A 321 25.81 -26.85 -32.72
CA GLY A 321 24.69 -26.17 -32.06
C GLY A 321 24.93 -24.69 -31.76
N ARG A 322 23.92 -23.84 -32.04
CA ARG A 322 23.80 -22.48 -31.48
C ARG A 322 23.36 -22.56 -30.01
N SER A 323 23.64 -21.51 -29.24
CA SER A 323 23.04 -21.28 -27.93
C SER A 323 21.51 -21.31 -28.02
N PRO A 324 20.79 -21.91 -27.04
CA PRO A 324 19.34 -21.88 -27.04
C PRO A 324 18.83 -20.48 -26.68
N SER A 325 18.13 -19.82 -27.61
CA SER A 325 17.25 -18.72 -27.24
C SER A 325 16.16 -19.24 -26.29
N PRO A 326 15.80 -18.50 -25.22
CA PRO A 326 14.74 -18.93 -24.32
C PRO A 326 13.41 -19.06 -25.10
N SER A 327 12.77 -20.22 -25.00
CA SER A 327 11.39 -20.38 -25.50
C SER A 327 10.43 -19.55 -24.65
N PRO A 328 9.30 -19.05 -25.20
CA PRO A 328 8.31 -18.34 -24.42
C PRO A 328 7.79 -19.24 -23.28
N VAL A 329 8.08 -18.86 -22.04
CA VAL A 329 7.55 -19.54 -20.86
C VAL A 329 6.06 -19.25 -20.79
N THR A 330 5.22 -20.27 -20.89
CA THR A 330 3.80 -20.15 -20.58
C THR A 330 3.66 -19.66 -19.13
N PRO A 331 2.81 -18.65 -18.84
CA PRO A 331 2.74 -18.02 -17.53
C PRO A 331 2.03 -18.91 -16.50
N ASN A 332 2.70 -19.98 -16.09
CA ASN A 332 2.49 -20.62 -14.80
C ASN A 332 2.71 -19.52 -13.74
N SER A 333 1.65 -19.15 -13.03
CA SER A 333 1.67 -18.12 -11.99
C SER A 333 2.87 -18.32 -11.05
N LEU A 334 3.69 -17.28 -10.89
CA LEU A 334 4.80 -17.22 -9.95
C LEU A 334 4.28 -17.08 -8.51
N ASP A 335 5.11 -17.40 -7.51
CA ASP A 335 4.80 -17.08 -6.10
C ASP A 335 4.58 -15.56 -6.00
N PRO A 336 3.48 -15.07 -5.41
CA PRO A 336 3.27 -13.63 -5.25
C PRO A 336 4.38 -12.92 -4.43
N ALA A 337 5.19 -13.66 -3.65
CA ALA A 337 6.44 -13.15 -3.06
C ALA A 337 7.51 -12.77 -4.10
N GLU A 338 7.52 -13.46 -5.24
CA GLU A 338 8.51 -13.33 -6.31
C GLU A 338 8.03 -12.39 -7.44
N GLN A 339 6.89 -11.72 -7.28
CA GLN A 339 6.34 -10.78 -8.27
C GLN A 339 6.70 -9.31 -7.94
N VAL A 340 6.59 -8.44 -8.94
CA VAL A 340 6.68 -6.98 -8.78
C VAL A 340 5.31 -6.40 -9.13
N ALA A 341 4.85 -5.38 -8.40
CA ALA A 341 3.61 -4.70 -8.79
C ALA A 341 3.78 -4.01 -10.15
N PRO A 342 2.80 -4.14 -11.08
CA PRO A 342 2.85 -3.45 -12.37
C PRO A 342 2.84 -1.93 -12.16
N ALA A 343 3.40 -1.21 -13.12
CA ALA A 343 3.51 0.25 -13.06
C ALA A 343 2.12 0.90 -12.95
N GLY A 344 1.96 1.81 -11.98
CA GLY A 344 0.70 2.47 -11.68
C GLY A 344 0.29 3.57 -12.66
N VAL A 345 1.24 4.09 -13.45
CA VAL A 345 0.98 5.05 -14.54
C VAL A 345 1.83 4.67 -15.77
N PRO A 346 1.36 3.74 -16.63
CA PRO A 346 2.05 3.41 -17.87
C PRO A 346 1.86 4.54 -18.89
N VAL A 347 2.94 5.27 -19.21
CA VAL A 347 2.94 6.32 -20.24
C VAL A 347 3.91 5.94 -21.35
N GLU A 348 3.36 5.76 -22.55
CA GLU A 348 4.10 5.46 -23.77
C GLU A 348 3.89 6.57 -24.80
N MET A 349 4.82 6.69 -25.76
CA MET A 349 4.72 7.67 -26.85
C MET A 349 3.51 7.36 -27.76
N SER A 350 2.42 8.11 -27.57
CA SER A 350 1.14 7.85 -28.21
C SER A 350 0.30 9.12 -28.41
N ALA A 351 -0.43 9.16 -29.53
CA ALA A 351 -1.39 10.21 -29.88
C ALA A 351 -2.83 9.88 -29.43
N LEU A 352 -3.06 8.75 -28.75
CA LEU A 352 -4.36 8.43 -28.14
C LEU A 352 -4.76 9.53 -27.12
N PRO A 353 -6.06 9.73 -26.82
CA PRO A 353 -6.48 10.66 -25.77
C PRO A 353 -5.74 10.44 -24.45
N ILE A 354 -5.41 11.52 -23.75
CA ILE A 354 -5.12 11.48 -22.31
C ILE A 354 -6.46 11.78 -21.62
N THR A 355 -7.00 10.84 -20.87
CA THR A 355 -8.22 11.07 -20.10
C THR A 355 -7.91 11.92 -18.86
N THR A 356 -8.91 12.63 -18.32
CA THR A 356 -8.70 13.57 -17.20
C THR A 356 -7.98 12.96 -15.99
N LEU A 357 -8.27 11.70 -15.65
CA LEU A 357 -7.62 11.01 -14.53
C LEU A 357 -6.16 10.64 -14.83
N GLU A 358 -5.83 10.30 -16.08
CA GLU A 358 -4.44 10.11 -16.50
C GLU A 358 -3.70 11.45 -16.51
N ALA A 359 -4.33 12.54 -16.95
CA ALA A 359 -3.75 13.88 -16.90
C ALA A 359 -3.46 14.33 -15.45
N ILE A 360 -4.37 14.05 -14.51
CA ILE A 360 -4.16 14.32 -13.07
C ILE A 360 -3.00 13.46 -12.53
N ALA A 361 -3.00 12.15 -12.83
CA ALA A 361 -1.94 11.24 -12.36
C ALA A 361 -0.56 11.58 -12.94
N MET A 362 -0.50 11.97 -14.23
CA MET A 362 0.72 12.44 -14.89
C MET A 362 1.20 13.76 -14.28
N ARG A 363 0.31 14.76 -14.10
CA ARG A 363 0.70 16.03 -13.49
C ARG A 363 1.24 15.83 -12.08
N GLN A 364 0.55 15.05 -11.25
CA GLN A 364 1.00 14.78 -9.88
C GLN A 364 2.31 13.98 -9.83
N GLU A 365 2.55 13.07 -10.78
CA GLU A 365 3.81 12.33 -10.86
C GLU A 365 5.00 13.25 -11.15
N LEU A 366 4.85 14.16 -12.11
CA LEU A 366 5.88 15.13 -12.46
C LEU A 366 6.09 16.19 -11.37
N GLU A 367 5.00 16.69 -10.77
CA GLU A 367 5.01 17.58 -9.59
C GLU A 367 5.79 16.94 -8.42
N ASN A 368 5.53 15.65 -8.15
CA ASN A 368 6.24 14.89 -7.12
C ASN A 368 7.70 14.57 -7.51
N LEU A 369 8.01 14.36 -8.80
CA LEU A 369 9.37 14.07 -9.28
C LEU A 369 10.26 15.32 -9.22
N ILE A 370 9.74 16.48 -9.63
CA ILE A 370 10.40 17.78 -9.43
C ILE A 370 10.68 18.00 -7.93
N GLY A 371 9.69 17.72 -7.07
CA GLY A 371 9.85 17.81 -5.62
C GLY A 371 10.97 16.92 -5.06
N ARG A 372 11.06 15.64 -5.48
CA ARG A 372 12.13 14.72 -5.07
C ARG A 372 13.50 15.16 -5.61
N PHE A 373 13.56 15.65 -6.84
CA PHE A 373 14.78 16.19 -7.44
C PHE A 373 15.29 17.41 -6.65
N GLU A 374 14.41 18.38 -6.37
CA GLU A 374 14.73 19.54 -5.54
C GLU A 374 15.19 19.13 -4.14
N SER A 375 14.56 18.12 -3.54
CA SER A 375 14.94 17.65 -2.21
C SER A 375 16.31 16.97 -2.20
N ALA A 376 16.59 16.07 -3.16
CA ALA A 376 17.89 15.44 -3.30
C ALA A 376 19.00 16.48 -3.53
N LEU A 377 18.73 17.50 -4.36
CA LEU A 377 19.65 18.59 -4.67
C LEU A 377 19.91 19.47 -3.44
N LEU A 378 18.88 19.77 -2.66
CA LEU A 378 18.99 20.54 -1.42
C LEU A 378 19.81 19.79 -0.36
N SER A 379 19.55 18.50 -0.14
CA SER A 379 20.34 17.66 0.77
C SER A 379 21.81 17.56 0.31
N ALA A 380 22.06 17.49 -1.00
CA ALA A 380 23.39 17.41 -1.58
C ALA A 380 24.18 18.74 -1.55
N ASN A 381 23.50 19.90 -1.62
CA ASN A 381 24.14 21.22 -1.62
C ASN A 381 24.35 21.79 -0.21
N SER A 382 23.44 21.51 0.72
CA SER A 382 23.47 22.02 2.09
C SER A 382 24.53 21.38 3.00
N ALA A 383 25.21 20.31 2.53
CA ALA A 383 26.16 19.53 3.33
C ALA A 383 27.25 20.35 4.05
N ASN A 384 27.62 21.53 3.52
CA ASN A 384 28.63 22.44 4.08
C ASN A 384 28.07 23.72 4.73
N SER A 385 26.75 23.95 4.76
CA SER A 385 26.13 25.11 5.44
C SER A 385 26.15 24.93 6.97
N SER A 386 25.93 26.02 7.73
CA SER A 386 25.94 25.90 9.19
C SER A 386 24.77 25.08 9.73
N VAL A 387 25.03 24.36 10.82
CA VAL A 387 24.00 23.71 11.64
C VAL A 387 23.21 24.75 12.45
N SER A 388 23.79 25.90 12.82
CA SER A 388 23.03 26.92 13.56
C SER A 388 22.37 27.94 12.62
N LEU A 389 21.04 28.08 12.77
CA LEU A 389 20.24 29.12 12.09
C LEU A 389 20.63 30.55 12.49
N ARG A 390 21.42 30.75 13.56
CA ARG A 390 21.93 32.08 13.95
C ARG A 390 23.15 32.52 13.15
N ASP A 391 23.97 31.60 12.66
CA ASP A 391 25.24 31.95 11.98
C ASP A 391 25.02 32.67 10.64
N VAL A 392 23.86 32.48 10.03
CA VAL A 392 23.43 33.12 8.77
C VAL A 392 23.53 34.65 8.83
N ASP A 393 23.32 35.25 10.00
CA ASP A 393 23.40 36.71 10.18
C ASP A 393 24.86 37.21 10.18
N ALA A 394 25.84 36.37 10.50
CA ALA A 394 27.26 36.76 10.50
C ALA A 394 27.79 36.98 9.08
N ALA A 395 27.36 36.16 8.11
CA ALA A 395 27.75 36.31 6.71
C ALA A 395 27.04 37.49 6.02
N THR A 396 25.74 37.67 6.30
CA THR A 396 24.92 38.71 5.65
C THR A 396 25.20 40.12 6.16
N ASN A 397 25.60 40.30 7.42
CA ASN A 397 26.00 41.63 7.94
C ASN A 397 27.30 42.17 7.30
N SER A 398 28.12 41.34 6.65
CA SER A 398 29.23 41.81 5.79
C SER A 398 28.77 42.41 4.45
N ALA A 399 27.52 42.17 4.03
CA ALA A 399 26.98 42.67 2.76
C ALA A 399 26.40 44.11 2.85
N GLY A 400 26.77 44.87 3.89
CA GLY A 400 26.32 46.24 4.17
C GLY A 400 26.79 47.34 3.18
N SER A 401 27.08 46.99 1.92
CA SER A 401 27.40 47.93 0.85
C SER A 401 27.11 47.33 -0.53
N ASN A 402 26.61 48.14 -1.46
CA ASN A 402 26.33 47.74 -2.85
C ASN A 402 27.50 46.93 -3.46
N PRO A 403 27.25 45.80 -4.14
CA PRO A 403 28.30 44.93 -4.69
C PRO A 403 28.99 45.57 -5.90
N VAL A 404 29.95 46.46 -5.63
CA VAL A 404 30.99 46.83 -6.61
C VAL A 404 32.04 45.71 -6.60
N LEU A 405 32.09 44.97 -7.71
CA LEU A 405 33.04 43.88 -7.93
C LEU A 405 34.48 44.32 -7.65
N THR A 406 35.12 43.72 -6.64
CA THR A 406 36.57 43.71 -6.48
C THR A 406 37.01 42.28 -6.20
N ALA A 407 37.68 41.67 -7.17
CA ALA A 407 38.15 40.29 -7.07
C ALA A 407 39.44 40.22 -6.25
N SER A 408 39.57 39.17 -5.42
CA SER A 408 40.85 38.65 -4.96
C SER A 408 40.98 37.20 -5.43
N ALA A 409 42.18 36.83 -5.88
CA ALA A 409 42.38 35.61 -6.67
C ALA A 409 42.78 34.43 -5.78
N ASP A 410 41.80 33.55 -5.53
CA ASP A 410 41.97 32.13 -5.15
C ASP A 410 40.61 31.38 -5.20
N SER A 411 39.50 32.11 -5.16
CA SER A 411 38.13 31.56 -5.31
C SER A 411 37.81 30.97 -6.69
N THR A 412 38.59 31.28 -7.73
CA THR A 412 38.31 30.90 -9.13
C THR A 412 38.16 29.39 -9.33
N VAL A 413 39.03 28.57 -8.76
CA VAL A 413 39.02 27.11 -8.99
C VAL A 413 37.81 26.42 -8.35
N LEU A 414 37.25 27.00 -7.29
CA LEU A 414 36.01 26.52 -6.67
C LEU A 414 34.77 27.08 -7.40
N ALA A 415 34.80 28.37 -7.77
CA ALA A 415 33.73 29.01 -8.52
C ALA A 415 33.51 28.39 -9.90
N GLU A 416 34.57 28.09 -10.66
CA GLU A 416 34.49 27.47 -12.00
C GLU A 416 33.89 26.06 -11.98
N ARG A 417 33.94 25.35 -10.83
CA ARG A 417 33.29 24.04 -10.66
C ARG A 417 31.84 24.15 -10.18
N LEU A 418 31.47 25.25 -9.54
CA LEU A 418 30.12 25.48 -9.03
C LEU A 418 29.22 26.16 -10.08
N SER A 419 29.76 27.04 -10.93
CA SER A 419 28.98 27.77 -11.93
C SER A 419 28.46 26.88 -13.07
N SER A 420 29.34 26.10 -13.73
CA SER A 420 28.98 25.35 -14.95
C SER A 420 27.83 24.35 -14.72
N ASN A 421 27.81 23.70 -13.56
CA ASN A 421 26.79 22.71 -13.22
C ASN A 421 25.62 23.34 -12.45
N GLY A 422 25.88 24.37 -11.63
CA GLY A 422 24.86 25.07 -10.85
C GLY A 422 23.84 25.81 -11.72
N GLU A 423 24.27 26.43 -12.82
CA GLU A 423 23.35 27.08 -13.76
C GLU A 423 22.51 26.03 -14.51
N SER A 424 23.15 24.99 -15.05
CA SER A 424 22.49 23.93 -15.83
C SER A 424 21.45 23.13 -15.04
N VAL A 425 21.72 22.79 -13.76
CA VAL A 425 20.72 22.10 -12.90
C VAL A 425 19.53 23.02 -12.60
N ASN A 426 19.75 24.31 -12.40
CA ASN A 426 18.67 25.29 -12.26
C ASN A 426 17.90 25.51 -13.57
N GLU A 427 18.51 25.29 -14.74
CA GLU A 427 17.80 25.22 -16.04
C GLU A 427 16.93 23.95 -16.14
N THR A 428 17.45 22.79 -15.73
CA THR A 428 16.69 21.52 -15.72
C THR A 428 15.39 21.61 -14.92
N VAL A 429 15.46 22.18 -13.70
CA VAL A 429 14.27 22.38 -12.85
C VAL A 429 13.28 23.33 -13.50
N ARG A 430 13.75 24.42 -14.14
CA ARG A 430 12.89 25.37 -14.85
C ARG A 430 12.23 24.77 -16.10
N GLU A 431 12.94 23.95 -16.89
CA GLU A 431 12.35 23.24 -18.04
C GLU A 431 11.24 22.29 -17.57
N ALA A 432 11.48 21.51 -16.52
CA ALA A 432 10.48 20.60 -15.96
C ALA A 432 9.26 21.33 -15.37
N GLN A 433 9.47 22.46 -14.67
CA GLN A 433 8.40 23.31 -14.16
C GLN A 433 7.58 23.96 -15.31
N GLN A 434 8.23 24.46 -16.35
CA GLN A 434 7.54 24.98 -17.55
C GLN A 434 6.68 23.89 -18.21
N ILE A 435 7.21 22.67 -18.36
CA ILE A 435 6.44 21.53 -18.88
C ILE A 435 5.23 21.20 -17.99
N LEU A 436 5.37 21.30 -16.66
CA LEU A 436 4.27 21.10 -15.71
C LEU A 436 3.14 22.15 -15.89
N GLU A 437 3.49 23.40 -16.20
CA GLU A 437 2.56 24.51 -16.47
C GLU A 437 1.92 24.45 -17.87
N GLU A 438 2.66 23.98 -18.89
CA GLU A 438 2.16 23.81 -20.26
C GLU A 438 1.28 22.56 -20.42
N PHE A 439 1.56 21.48 -19.69
CA PHE A 439 0.90 20.18 -19.87
C PHE A 439 -0.64 20.23 -19.80
N PRO A 440 -1.29 20.92 -18.84
CA PRO A 440 -2.75 21.07 -18.83
C PRO A 440 -3.31 21.76 -20.08
N GLN A 441 -2.54 22.69 -20.66
CA GLN A 441 -2.93 23.46 -21.85
C GLN A 441 -2.87 22.57 -23.10
N LEU A 442 -1.83 21.73 -23.23
CA LEU A 442 -1.72 20.75 -24.31
C LEU A 442 -2.81 19.68 -24.25
N VAL A 443 -3.13 19.19 -23.05
CA VAL A 443 -4.26 18.26 -22.83
C VAL A 443 -5.59 18.91 -23.22
N ALA A 444 -5.83 20.16 -22.83
CA ALA A 444 -7.04 20.91 -23.20
C ALA A 444 -7.12 21.19 -24.72
N ALA A 445 -5.98 21.49 -25.35
CA ALA A 445 -5.84 21.66 -26.81
C ALA A 445 -5.92 20.33 -27.59
N ARG A 446 -5.96 19.18 -26.89
CA ARG A 446 -5.97 17.81 -27.43
C ARG A 446 -4.68 17.41 -28.16
N ASP A 447 -3.56 18.11 -27.94
CA ASP A 447 -2.24 17.66 -28.41
C ASP A 447 -1.64 16.66 -27.42
N TYR A 448 -2.27 15.48 -27.36
CA TYR A 448 -1.86 14.39 -26.49
C TYR A 448 -0.47 13.83 -26.84
N ALA A 449 -0.03 13.99 -28.09
CA ALA A 449 1.26 13.53 -28.55
C ALA A 449 2.39 14.44 -28.03
N THR A 450 2.23 15.77 -28.09
CA THR A 450 3.17 16.70 -27.45
C THR A 450 3.09 16.61 -25.92
N ALA A 451 1.90 16.50 -25.35
CA ALA A 451 1.73 16.36 -23.89
C ALA A 451 2.49 15.14 -23.33
N ARG A 452 2.37 13.95 -23.93
CA ARG A 452 3.16 12.77 -23.51
C ARG A 452 4.66 12.94 -23.78
N ARG A 453 5.04 13.52 -24.92
CA ARG A 453 6.44 13.75 -25.30
C ARG A 453 7.16 14.71 -24.33
N GLN A 454 6.55 15.86 -24.03
CA GLN A 454 7.09 16.81 -23.05
C GLN A 454 7.15 16.17 -21.65
N TRP A 455 6.08 15.52 -21.20
CA TRP A 455 6.06 14.86 -19.89
C TRP A 455 7.14 13.77 -19.75
N LEU A 456 7.34 12.95 -20.79
CA LEU A 456 8.43 11.97 -20.83
C LEU A 456 9.80 12.65 -20.82
N ARG A 457 9.99 13.74 -21.58
CA ARG A 457 11.25 14.51 -21.58
C ARG A 457 11.55 15.16 -20.24
N ALA A 458 10.55 15.69 -19.54
CA ALA A 458 10.72 16.27 -18.21
C ALA A 458 11.21 15.23 -17.18
N ARG A 459 10.70 13.99 -17.26
CA ARG A 459 11.17 12.88 -16.41
C ARG A 459 12.57 12.42 -16.80
N GLU A 460 12.85 12.35 -18.10
CA GLU A 460 14.16 12.05 -18.64
C GLU A 460 15.22 13.03 -18.13
N ILE A 461 15.02 14.35 -18.26
CA ILE A 461 16.01 15.35 -17.80
C ILE A 461 16.22 15.36 -16.28
N LEU A 462 15.16 15.16 -15.48
CA LEU A 462 15.27 15.07 -14.02
C LEU A 462 16.01 13.81 -13.59
N TRP A 463 15.92 12.71 -14.36
CA TRP A 463 16.70 11.51 -14.12
C TRP A 463 18.14 11.59 -14.65
N GLU A 464 18.36 12.21 -15.82
CA GLU A 464 19.68 12.45 -16.41
C GLU A 464 20.57 13.34 -15.52
N ASN A 465 19.97 14.32 -14.82
CA ASN A 465 20.67 15.30 -13.99
C ASN A 465 20.55 15.03 -12.47
N PHE A 466 20.07 13.85 -12.07
CA PHE A 466 19.87 13.53 -10.65
C PHE A 466 21.20 13.63 -9.87
N PRO A 467 21.24 14.26 -8.68
CA PRO A 467 22.47 14.53 -7.95
C PRO A 467 23.16 13.24 -7.49
N THR A 468 24.10 12.78 -8.32
CA THR A 468 24.80 11.49 -8.20
C THR A 468 26.33 11.65 -8.20
N ASP A 469 26.82 12.88 -8.06
CA ASP A 469 28.24 13.25 -8.09
C ASP A 469 28.85 13.49 -6.68
N ARG A 470 28.01 13.69 -5.67
CA ARG A 470 28.39 14.04 -4.29
C ARG A 470 27.50 13.36 -3.23
N PRO A 471 27.93 13.29 -1.95
CA PRO A 471 27.12 12.74 -0.88
C PRO A 471 25.79 13.47 -0.68
N SER A 472 24.72 12.70 -0.41
CA SER A 472 23.38 13.22 -0.14
C SER A 472 22.61 12.40 0.91
N ALA A 473 23.20 11.33 1.44
CA ALA A 473 22.58 10.48 2.45
C ALA A 473 22.58 11.10 3.86
N GLN A 474 21.49 10.87 4.58
CA GLN A 474 21.40 11.03 6.04
C GLN A 474 21.76 9.70 6.74
N PRO A 475 22.04 9.69 8.06
CA PRO A 475 22.17 8.45 8.82
C PRO A 475 20.88 7.64 8.76
N GLU A 476 20.95 6.48 8.12
CA GLU A 476 19.81 5.64 7.78
C GLU A 476 20.22 4.17 7.66
N ILE A 477 19.25 3.28 7.80
CA ILE A 477 19.46 1.86 7.52
C ILE A 477 19.52 1.70 6.00
N ARG A 478 20.65 1.20 5.47
CA ARG A 478 20.87 0.95 4.05
C ARG A 478 21.10 -0.54 3.89
N ALA A 479 20.01 -1.31 3.92
CA ALA A 479 20.07 -2.76 3.99
C ALA A 479 20.00 -3.45 2.62
N MET A 480 20.60 -4.63 2.48
CA MET A 480 20.54 -5.41 1.23
C MET A 480 20.43 -6.91 1.47
N TRP A 481 19.56 -7.59 0.70
CA TRP A 481 19.47 -9.06 0.73
C TRP A 481 20.58 -9.69 -0.12
N LEU A 482 21.44 -10.50 0.50
CA LEU A 482 22.48 -11.28 -0.18
C LEU A 482 21.97 -12.71 -0.34
N ASP A 483 21.55 -13.04 -1.56
CA ASP A 483 20.81 -14.25 -1.90
C ASP A 483 21.71 -15.51 -2.03
N ARG A 484 21.13 -16.69 -1.80
CA ARG A 484 21.79 -18.01 -1.93
C ARG A 484 22.32 -18.26 -3.35
N GLY A 485 21.77 -17.63 -4.39
CA GLY A 485 22.34 -17.69 -5.74
C GLY A 485 23.72 -17.02 -5.80
N THR A 486 23.82 -15.82 -5.22
CA THR A 486 25.05 -15.04 -5.06
C THR A 486 26.06 -15.72 -4.12
N ILE A 487 25.64 -16.27 -2.98
CA ILE A 487 26.53 -17.04 -2.08
C ILE A 487 27.13 -18.24 -2.81
N VAL A 488 26.32 -19.03 -3.52
CA VAL A 488 26.81 -20.20 -4.28
C VAL A 488 27.73 -19.81 -5.43
N ARG A 489 27.50 -18.65 -6.09
CA ARG A 489 28.42 -18.13 -7.12
C ARG A 489 29.77 -17.67 -6.56
N ALA A 490 29.80 -17.17 -5.32
CA ALA A 490 31.05 -16.78 -4.65
C ALA A 490 31.94 -18.00 -4.32
N GLY A 491 31.33 -19.08 -3.83
CA GLY A 491 31.96 -20.42 -3.67
C GLY A 491 33.20 -20.49 -2.77
N SER A 492 33.56 -19.42 -2.07
CA SER A 492 34.78 -19.29 -1.26
C SER A 492 34.81 -17.96 -0.49
N ARG A 493 35.63 -17.86 0.57
CA ARG A 493 35.87 -16.59 1.30
C ARG A 493 36.23 -15.45 0.37
N ARG A 494 37.13 -15.68 -0.59
CA ARG A 494 37.58 -14.68 -1.57
C ARG A 494 36.44 -14.18 -2.49
N GLY A 495 35.47 -15.04 -2.79
CA GLY A 495 34.28 -14.63 -3.53
C GLY A 495 33.33 -13.77 -2.69
N LEU A 496 33.18 -14.09 -1.40
CA LEU A 496 32.40 -13.27 -0.46
C LEU A 496 33.09 -11.94 -0.15
N GLU A 497 34.42 -11.94 0.03
CA GLU A 497 35.29 -10.79 0.23
C GLU A 497 35.02 -9.73 -0.86
N GLN A 498 35.06 -10.15 -2.13
CA GLN A 498 34.73 -9.30 -3.28
C GLN A 498 33.28 -8.81 -3.31
N ILE A 499 32.34 -9.47 -2.63
CA ILE A 499 30.96 -9.00 -2.53
C ILE A 499 30.84 -7.99 -1.38
N PHE A 500 31.40 -8.28 -0.21
CA PHE A 500 31.39 -7.36 0.92
C PHE A 500 32.20 -6.08 0.65
N ASP A 501 33.31 -6.15 -0.09
CA ASP A 501 34.02 -4.98 -0.63
C ASP A 501 33.09 -4.09 -1.47
N ARG A 502 32.27 -4.69 -2.34
CA ARG A 502 31.32 -3.96 -3.20
C ARG A 502 30.16 -3.36 -2.43
N LEU A 503 29.73 -4.00 -1.33
CA LEU A 503 28.65 -3.53 -0.46
C LEU A 503 29.13 -2.38 0.45
N ALA A 504 30.32 -2.52 1.05
CA ALA A 504 30.98 -1.45 1.80
C ALA A 504 31.25 -0.22 0.92
N ALA A 505 31.78 -0.43 -0.29
CA ALA A 505 31.96 0.64 -1.28
C ALA A 505 30.63 1.27 -1.73
N ALA A 506 29.50 0.56 -1.61
CA ALA A 506 28.16 1.09 -1.87
C ALA A 506 27.48 1.68 -0.62
N GLY A 507 28.19 1.81 0.51
CA GLY A 507 27.66 2.37 1.76
C GLY A 507 26.57 1.53 2.44
N ILE A 508 26.40 0.25 2.05
CA ILE A 508 25.47 -0.69 2.68
C ILE A 508 25.97 -1.02 4.09
N ASN A 509 25.16 -0.72 5.11
CA ASN A 509 25.51 -0.91 6.53
C ASN A 509 24.75 -2.05 7.21
N THR A 510 23.92 -2.80 6.47
CA THR A 510 23.25 -4.00 6.98
C THR A 510 23.04 -5.01 5.85
N VAL A 511 23.36 -6.28 6.06
CA VAL A 511 23.18 -7.35 5.06
C VAL A 511 22.27 -8.45 5.61
N PHE A 512 21.17 -8.69 4.91
CA PHE A 512 20.27 -9.81 5.16
C PHE A 512 20.81 -11.04 4.38
N PHE A 513 21.67 -11.82 5.03
CA PHE A 513 22.45 -12.90 4.41
C PHE A 513 21.64 -14.21 4.37
N GLU A 514 21.38 -14.78 3.18
CA GLU A 514 20.48 -15.94 3.06
C GLU A 514 21.06 -17.21 3.68
N THR A 515 20.69 -17.42 4.95
CA THR A 515 21.30 -18.39 5.87
C THR A 515 20.54 -19.71 5.89
N VAL A 516 19.21 -19.67 5.74
CA VAL A 516 18.34 -20.85 5.60
C VAL A 516 17.35 -20.64 4.46
N ASN A 517 17.50 -21.40 3.36
CA ASN A 517 16.67 -21.34 2.16
C ASN A 517 16.12 -22.74 1.84
N ALA A 518 14.84 -22.86 1.44
CA ALA A 518 14.24 -24.13 1.00
C ALA A 518 14.41 -25.31 2.00
N GLY A 519 14.54 -25.04 3.31
CA GLY A 519 14.79 -26.05 4.34
C GLY A 519 16.26 -26.49 4.49
N TYR A 520 17.18 -25.87 3.76
CA TYR A 520 18.63 -26.09 3.85
C TYR A 520 19.31 -24.89 4.54
N PRO A 521 20.07 -25.07 5.64
CA PRO A 521 21.06 -24.08 6.05
C PRO A 521 22.21 -24.02 5.05
N ILE A 522 22.81 -22.84 4.91
CA ILE A 522 23.99 -22.64 4.06
C ILE A 522 25.28 -23.14 4.72
N TYR A 523 25.28 -23.23 6.05
CA TYR A 523 26.37 -23.64 6.95
C TYR A 523 26.20 -25.08 7.47
N PRO A 524 27.26 -25.73 8.01
CA PRO A 524 27.17 -27.06 8.63
C PRO A 524 26.45 -27.02 10.00
N SER A 525 25.15 -27.32 10.00
CA SER A 525 24.27 -27.37 11.18
C SER A 525 24.23 -28.75 11.85
N ASP A 526 24.16 -28.78 13.18
CA ASP A 526 23.89 -29.96 14.01
C ASP A 526 22.36 -30.18 14.25
N VAL A 527 21.53 -29.20 13.86
CA VAL A 527 20.07 -29.22 14.04
C VAL A 527 19.33 -29.65 12.77
N ALA A 528 19.80 -29.21 11.60
CA ALA A 528 19.18 -29.49 10.30
C ALA A 528 19.57 -30.88 9.75
N PRO A 529 18.70 -31.57 8.96
CA PRO A 529 19.03 -32.90 8.44
C PRO A 529 20.13 -32.91 7.37
N GLU A 530 20.35 -31.80 6.65
CA GLU A 530 21.36 -31.70 5.58
C GLU A 530 21.74 -30.22 5.36
N GLN A 531 23.03 -29.91 5.19
CA GLN A 531 23.52 -28.63 4.66
C GLN A 531 23.16 -28.50 3.17
N ASN A 532 22.99 -27.27 2.65
CA ASN A 532 22.79 -27.04 1.22
C ASN A 532 23.88 -27.75 0.37
N PRO A 533 23.51 -28.64 -0.58
CA PRO A 533 24.52 -29.41 -1.32
C PRO A 533 25.47 -28.56 -2.17
N LEU A 534 25.10 -27.30 -2.48
CA LEU A 534 25.92 -26.37 -3.26
C LEU A 534 26.97 -25.61 -2.42
N THR A 535 26.91 -25.68 -1.08
CA THR A 535 27.92 -25.12 -0.16
C THR A 535 28.51 -26.17 0.78
N ARG A 536 28.30 -27.46 0.47
CA ARG A 536 28.83 -28.59 1.25
C ARG A 536 30.35 -28.53 1.34
N HIS A 537 30.89 -28.76 2.56
CA HIS A 537 32.32 -28.64 2.91
C HIS A 537 32.86 -27.20 3.01
N TRP A 538 31.97 -26.19 2.99
CA TRP A 538 32.27 -24.78 3.21
C TRP A 538 31.35 -24.24 4.32
N ASP A 539 31.74 -23.20 5.04
CA ASP A 539 30.85 -22.47 5.97
C ASP A 539 30.78 -20.98 5.56
N PRO A 540 29.81 -20.63 4.70
CA PRO A 540 29.65 -19.27 4.22
C PRO A 540 29.17 -18.30 5.30
N LEU A 541 28.57 -18.79 6.40
CA LEU A 541 28.05 -17.91 7.45
C LEU A 541 29.19 -17.43 8.36
N ALA A 542 30.09 -18.34 8.77
CA ALA A 542 31.29 -17.96 9.52
C ALA A 542 32.12 -16.93 8.75
N GLU A 543 32.39 -17.19 7.48
CA GLU A 543 33.17 -16.28 6.64
C GLU A 543 32.45 -14.96 6.34
N ALA A 544 31.12 -14.97 6.18
CA ALA A 544 30.37 -13.75 5.93
C ALA A 544 30.29 -12.84 7.16
N VAL A 545 30.20 -13.39 8.37
CA VAL A 545 30.23 -12.60 9.62
C VAL A 545 31.58 -11.88 9.73
N ASP A 546 32.70 -12.62 9.65
CA ASP A 546 34.04 -12.02 9.65
C ASP A 546 34.15 -10.89 8.61
N LEU A 547 33.78 -11.17 7.35
CA LEU A 547 33.95 -10.24 6.22
C LEU A 547 33.04 -9.00 6.33
N ALA A 548 31.89 -9.11 6.98
CA ALA A 548 31.00 -7.98 7.24
C ALA A 548 31.55 -7.08 8.36
N HIS A 549 31.99 -7.69 9.48
CA HIS A 549 32.58 -6.98 10.61
C HIS A 549 33.94 -6.35 10.28
N GLU A 550 34.74 -6.97 9.40
CA GLU A 550 35.95 -6.38 8.79
C GLU A 550 35.68 -5.04 8.05
N ARG A 551 34.42 -4.66 7.81
CA ARG A 551 33.98 -3.54 6.96
C ARG A 551 32.87 -2.67 7.58
N ASP A 552 32.66 -2.78 8.89
CA ASP A 552 31.60 -2.07 9.63
C ASP A 552 30.16 -2.31 9.11
N ILE A 553 29.91 -3.53 8.58
CA ILE A 553 28.59 -3.96 8.10
C ILE A 553 27.98 -4.94 9.11
N GLU A 554 26.74 -4.68 9.54
CA GLU A 554 26.00 -5.66 10.34
C GLU A 554 25.49 -6.82 9.48
N LEU A 555 25.74 -8.07 9.91
CA LEU A 555 25.20 -9.27 9.27
C LEU A 555 24.00 -9.80 10.04
N HIS A 556 22.84 -9.73 9.40
CA HIS A 556 21.57 -10.24 9.92
C HIS A 556 21.23 -11.53 9.18
N ALA A 557 21.21 -12.66 9.88
CA ALA A 557 20.97 -13.97 9.28
C ALA A 557 19.52 -14.09 8.77
N TRP A 558 19.33 -14.11 7.44
CA TRP A 558 18.02 -14.25 6.80
C TRP A 558 17.61 -15.73 6.73
N VAL A 559 16.47 -16.05 7.34
CA VAL A 559 15.99 -17.42 7.51
C VAL A 559 14.54 -17.58 7.04
N TRP A 560 14.30 -18.55 6.17
CA TRP A 560 12.96 -19.00 5.84
C TRP A 560 12.37 -19.77 7.03
N ALA A 561 11.25 -19.31 7.58
CA ALA A 561 10.61 -19.90 8.75
C ALA A 561 9.74 -21.11 8.39
N PHE A 562 8.61 -20.90 7.71
CA PHE A 562 7.66 -21.98 7.43
C PHE A 562 7.69 -22.51 5.99
N ALA A 563 8.36 -21.86 5.04
CA ALA A 563 8.58 -22.43 3.70
C ALA A 563 9.77 -23.42 3.70
N ALA A 564 9.57 -24.61 3.13
CA ALA A 564 10.59 -25.66 3.03
C ALA A 564 10.49 -26.34 1.65
N GLY A 565 11.61 -26.73 1.04
CA GLY A 565 11.67 -27.08 -0.38
C GLY A 565 11.42 -25.88 -1.30
N ASN A 566 11.90 -25.94 -2.54
CA ASN A 566 11.67 -24.87 -3.52
C ASN A 566 11.91 -25.38 -4.96
N ARG A 567 10.90 -25.38 -5.84
CA ARG A 567 11.00 -25.94 -7.20
C ARG A 567 12.21 -25.43 -8.02
N PRO A 568 12.42 -24.11 -8.17
CA PRO A 568 13.65 -23.58 -8.77
C PRO A 568 14.96 -24.13 -8.15
N HIS A 569 15.02 -24.30 -6.83
CA HIS A 569 16.21 -24.85 -6.18
C HIS A 569 16.37 -26.35 -6.42
N ASN A 570 15.28 -27.13 -6.41
CA ASN A 570 15.30 -28.54 -6.76
C ASN A 570 15.91 -28.76 -8.16
N THR A 571 15.56 -27.92 -9.15
CA THR A 571 16.17 -27.94 -10.49
C THR A 571 17.69 -27.73 -10.44
N LEU A 572 18.18 -26.79 -9.63
CA LEU A 572 19.63 -26.56 -9.45
C LEU A 572 20.33 -27.74 -8.76
N LEU A 573 19.63 -28.47 -7.89
CA LEU A 573 20.12 -29.67 -7.21
C LEU A 573 19.95 -30.97 -8.03
N ASN A 574 19.34 -30.91 -9.23
CA ASN A 574 18.88 -32.08 -10.00
C ASN A 574 17.90 -32.99 -9.23
N GLN A 575 17.14 -32.42 -8.30
CA GLN A 575 16.09 -33.10 -7.52
C GLN A 575 14.72 -33.03 -8.24
N PRO A 576 13.79 -33.96 -7.96
CA PRO A 576 12.42 -33.91 -8.48
C PRO A 576 11.69 -32.60 -8.16
N ALA A 577 10.81 -32.14 -9.05
CA ALA A 577 10.02 -30.91 -8.87
C ALA A 577 8.95 -31.01 -7.74
N ASP A 578 8.75 -32.20 -7.21
CA ASP A 578 7.88 -32.53 -6.07
C ASP A 578 8.68 -32.99 -4.83
N TYR A 579 10.02 -32.93 -4.86
CA TYR A 579 10.85 -33.12 -3.66
C TYR A 579 10.58 -31.99 -2.65
N PRO A 580 10.16 -32.28 -1.40
CA PRO A 580 9.69 -31.26 -0.46
C PRO A 580 10.80 -30.65 0.42
N GLY A 581 12.07 -30.84 0.05
CA GLY A 581 13.22 -30.46 0.86
C GLY A 581 13.56 -31.48 1.97
N PRO A 582 14.70 -31.30 2.65
CA PRO A 582 15.26 -32.31 3.55
C PRO A 582 14.46 -32.43 4.85
N VAL A 583 13.94 -31.31 5.39
CA VAL A 583 13.17 -31.28 6.64
C VAL A 583 11.88 -32.08 6.53
N ILE A 584 11.10 -31.88 5.47
CA ILE A 584 9.84 -32.63 5.24
C ILE A 584 10.14 -34.07 4.83
N SER A 585 11.25 -34.34 4.13
CA SER A 585 11.64 -35.71 3.78
C SER A 585 12.08 -36.53 5.01
N ALA A 586 12.72 -35.89 6.00
CA ALA A 586 13.04 -36.50 7.29
C ALA A 586 11.83 -36.62 8.22
N HIS A 587 10.89 -35.66 8.16
CA HIS A 587 9.70 -35.58 9.01
C HIS A 587 8.43 -35.28 8.21
N PRO A 588 7.82 -36.27 7.52
CA PRO A 588 6.65 -36.03 6.67
C PRO A 588 5.41 -35.54 7.44
N ASP A 589 5.30 -35.83 8.73
CA ASP A 589 4.23 -35.36 9.63
C ASP A 589 4.33 -33.86 9.99
N TRP A 590 5.45 -33.20 9.62
CA TRP A 590 5.66 -31.77 9.81
C TRP A 590 5.12 -30.93 8.67
N ALA A 591 4.72 -31.55 7.55
CA ALA A 591 4.21 -30.85 6.39
C ALA A 591 2.84 -30.17 6.63
N ASN A 592 2.68 -29.02 6.01
CA ASN A 592 1.43 -28.31 5.87
C ASN A 592 0.70 -28.76 4.60
N TYR A 593 -0.63 -28.76 4.62
CA TYR A 593 -1.49 -29.25 3.55
C TYR A 593 -2.67 -28.31 3.31
N ASP A 594 -3.27 -28.41 2.12
CA ASP A 594 -4.63 -27.90 1.90
C ASP A 594 -5.72 -28.85 2.39
N ASN A 595 -6.97 -28.39 2.36
CA ASN A 595 -8.15 -29.18 2.74
C ASN A 595 -8.45 -30.37 1.79
N ARG A 596 -7.62 -30.61 0.77
CA ARG A 596 -7.67 -31.75 -0.16
C ARG A 596 -6.46 -32.67 -0.04
N GLY A 597 -5.50 -32.35 0.83
CA GLY A 597 -4.27 -33.12 1.06
C GLY A 597 -3.11 -32.80 0.11
N SER A 598 -3.16 -31.69 -0.65
CA SER A 598 -1.97 -31.23 -1.40
C SER A 598 -0.97 -30.55 -0.48
N MET A 599 0.28 -30.98 -0.55
CA MET A 599 1.41 -30.35 0.15
C MET A 599 1.98 -29.14 -0.63
N PHE A 600 1.87 -29.14 -1.96
CA PHE A 600 2.42 -28.11 -2.83
C PHE A 600 1.33 -27.08 -3.19
N PRO A 601 1.47 -25.81 -2.78
CA PRO A 601 0.51 -24.78 -3.13
C PRO A 601 0.61 -24.42 -4.63
N PRO A 602 -0.50 -24.44 -5.39
CA PRO A 602 -0.52 -24.01 -6.79
C PRO A 602 0.06 -22.60 -6.95
N GLY A 603 0.94 -22.45 -7.94
CA GLY A 603 1.64 -21.20 -8.25
C GLY A 603 2.83 -20.83 -7.34
N GLN A 604 2.93 -21.35 -6.12
CA GLN A 604 4.02 -20.94 -5.20
C GLN A 604 5.26 -21.83 -5.29
N GLY A 605 5.08 -23.11 -5.65
CA GLY A 605 6.19 -24.04 -5.93
C GLY A 605 7.06 -24.43 -4.72
N LYS A 606 6.65 -24.05 -3.51
CA LYS A 606 7.31 -24.32 -2.22
C LYS A 606 6.30 -24.97 -1.28
N PRO A 607 6.51 -26.19 -0.78
CA PRO A 607 5.73 -26.70 0.35
C PRO A 607 6.07 -25.92 1.63
N PHE A 608 5.28 -26.13 2.69
CA PHE A 608 5.43 -25.44 3.96
C PHE A 608 5.40 -26.44 5.11
N LEU A 609 6.02 -26.08 6.24
CA LEU A 609 5.89 -26.74 7.53
C LEU A 609 4.59 -26.25 8.23
N ASP A 610 3.97 -27.09 9.07
CA ASP A 610 2.79 -26.72 9.86
C ASP A 610 3.19 -25.84 11.07
N PRO A 611 2.82 -24.54 11.13
CA PRO A 611 3.16 -23.65 12.25
C PRO A 611 2.55 -24.06 13.59
N ALA A 612 1.51 -24.90 13.57
CA ALA A 612 0.91 -25.47 14.77
C ALA A 612 1.67 -26.68 15.31
N ASN A 613 2.58 -27.30 14.54
CA ASN A 613 3.27 -28.51 14.96
C ASN A 613 4.36 -28.18 16.02
N PRO A 614 4.25 -28.68 17.27
CA PRO A 614 5.22 -28.35 18.33
C PRO A 614 6.65 -28.86 18.05
N ALA A 615 6.81 -29.87 17.19
CA ALA A 615 8.11 -30.36 16.76
C ALA A 615 8.76 -29.42 15.73
N VAL A 616 7.98 -28.89 14.77
CA VAL A 616 8.40 -27.83 13.84
C VAL A 616 8.86 -26.59 14.61
N ARG A 617 8.04 -26.11 15.55
CA ARG A 617 8.38 -24.93 16.37
C ARG A 617 9.70 -25.13 17.12
N ARG A 618 9.90 -26.30 17.76
CA ARG A 618 11.14 -26.65 18.47
C ARG A 618 12.33 -26.89 17.53
N TYR A 619 12.09 -27.31 16.29
CA TYR A 619 13.14 -27.42 15.29
C TYR A 619 13.65 -26.04 14.89
N LEU A 620 12.76 -25.15 14.45
CA LEU A 620 13.12 -23.80 14.02
C LEU A 620 13.75 -22.99 15.17
N LEU A 621 13.16 -23.03 16.38
CA LEU A 621 13.72 -22.35 17.54
C LEU A 621 15.13 -22.85 17.91
N ARG A 622 15.43 -24.15 17.74
CA ARG A 622 16.81 -24.67 17.93
C ARG A 622 17.74 -24.26 16.80
N LEU A 623 17.26 -24.18 15.56
CA LEU A 623 18.07 -23.75 14.41
C LEU A 623 18.43 -22.26 14.52
N TYR A 624 17.54 -21.44 15.10
CA TYR A 624 17.83 -20.03 15.38
C TYR A 624 18.72 -19.85 16.62
N ASP A 625 18.52 -20.67 17.68
CA ASP A 625 19.43 -20.76 18.83
C ASP A 625 20.84 -21.15 18.37
N GLU A 626 20.96 -22.10 17.45
CA GLU A 626 22.21 -22.55 16.85
C GLU A 626 22.92 -21.42 16.10
N ILE A 627 22.22 -20.68 15.23
CA ILE A 627 22.77 -19.53 14.51
C ILE A 627 23.31 -18.49 15.51
N VAL A 628 22.47 -18.04 16.45
CA VAL A 628 22.76 -16.93 17.37
C VAL A 628 23.76 -17.31 18.48
N THR A 629 24.09 -18.60 18.66
CA THR A 629 25.09 -19.05 19.66
C THR A 629 26.39 -19.61 19.07
N ARG A 630 26.44 -19.92 17.76
CA ARG A 630 27.67 -20.33 17.06
C ARG A 630 28.32 -19.23 16.22
N TYR A 631 27.55 -18.23 15.81
CA TYR A 631 27.98 -17.18 14.90
C TYR A 631 27.64 -15.82 15.52
N ASP A 632 28.56 -14.86 15.42
CA ASP A 632 28.40 -13.51 15.99
C ASP A 632 27.54 -12.63 15.06
N VAL A 633 26.27 -13.03 14.90
CA VAL A 633 25.31 -12.33 14.03
C VAL A 633 24.66 -11.17 14.78
N ASP A 634 24.67 -9.99 14.16
CA ASP A 634 24.12 -8.77 14.74
C ASP A 634 22.58 -8.79 14.83
N GLY A 635 21.95 -9.62 13.99
CA GLY A 635 20.51 -9.80 13.92
C GLY A 635 20.06 -11.10 13.28
N LEU A 636 18.75 -11.36 13.33
CA LEU A 636 18.08 -12.43 12.61
C LEU A 636 16.90 -11.85 11.82
N GLN A 637 16.74 -12.23 10.56
CA GLN A 637 15.60 -11.83 9.74
C GLN A 637 14.68 -13.00 9.41
N LEU A 638 13.44 -12.92 9.89
CA LEU A 638 12.38 -13.89 9.63
C LEU A 638 11.71 -13.61 8.28
N ASP A 639 11.80 -14.55 7.36
CA ASP A 639 11.07 -14.56 6.09
C ASP A 639 10.23 -15.83 5.97
N TYR A 640 9.23 -15.83 5.08
CA TYR A 640 8.18 -16.86 5.01
C TYR A 640 7.55 -17.16 6.39
N ILE A 641 7.51 -16.14 7.25
CA ILE A 641 6.87 -16.12 8.58
C ILE A 641 5.36 -15.93 8.42
N ARG A 642 4.73 -16.91 7.74
CA ARG A 642 3.35 -16.88 7.23
C ARG A 642 2.90 -18.27 6.81
N TYR A 643 1.61 -18.41 6.50
CA TYR A 643 1.09 -19.53 5.71
C TYR A 643 1.31 -19.29 4.18
N PRO A 644 1.11 -20.32 3.33
CA PRO A 644 0.99 -20.13 1.89
C PRO A 644 -0.08 -19.09 1.53
N PHE A 645 0.01 -18.48 0.35
CA PHE A 645 -1.09 -17.70 -0.23
C PHE A 645 -2.31 -18.58 -0.44
N GLN A 646 -3.45 -18.05 0.00
CA GLN A 646 -4.76 -18.68 -0.04
C GLN A 646 -5.74 -17.90 -0.89
N ASP A 647 -6.62 -18.66 -1.52
CA ASP A 647 -7.78 -18.19 -2.28
C ASP A 647 -8.90 -19.22 -2.00
N PRO A 648 -9.67 -19.05 -0.91
CA PRO A 648 -10.75 -19.97 -0.58
C PRO A 648 -11.83 -20.03 -1.65
N SER A 649 -12.04 -18.96 -2.44
CA SER A 649 -13.00 -18.93 -3.55
C SER A 649 -12.60 -19.89 -4.68
N ALA A 650 -11.29 -20.00 -4.97
CA ALA A 650 -10.74 -21.01 -5.87
C ALA A 650 -10.43 -22.35 -5.19
N GLY A 651 -10.92 -22.57 -3.96
CA GLY A 651 -10.73 -23.81 -3.19
C GLY A 651 -9.29 -24.05 -2.73
N ARG A 652 -8.49 -22.99 -2.53
CA ARG A 652 -7.07 -23.04 -2.09
C ARG A 652 -6.95 -22.49 -0.67
N SER A 653 -7.08 -23.34 0.35
CA SER A 653 -6.86 -22.96 1.75
C SER A 653 -5.88 -23.92 2.42
N TYR A 654 -4.95 -23.39 3.21
CA TYR A 654 -3.84 -24.12 3.82
C TYR A 654 -3.87 -24.06 5.35
N GLY A 655 -3.12 -24.96 5.99
CA GLY A 655 -3.11 -25.14 7.45
C GLY A 655 -3.70 -26.45 7.91
N TYR A 656 -3.99 -27.39 7.01
CA TYR A 656 -4.65 -28.66 7.32
C TYR A 656 -3.65 -29.76 7.75
N GLY A 657 -2.49 -29.34 8.25
CA GLY A 657 -1.52 -30.22 8.92
C GLY A 657 -2.14 -30.94 10.13
N LEU A 658 -1.61 -32.12 10.44
CA LEU A 658 -2.19 -33.00 11.45
C LEU A 658 -2.23 -32.35 12.84
N ALA A 659 -1.21 -31.57 13.19
CA ALA A 659 -1.15 -30.89 14.47
C ALA A 659 -2.14 -29.71 14.55
N ALA A 660 -2.28 -28.92 13.48
CA ALA A 660 -3.27 -27.84 13.40
C ALA A 660 -4.71 -28.36 13.49
N ARG A 661 -5.08 -29.37 12.69
CA ARG A 661 -6.44 -29.97 12.69
C ARG A 661 -6.83 -30.47 14.07
N GLN A 662 -5.98 -31.28 14.70
CA GLN A 662 -6.24 -31.83 16.03
C GLN A 662 -6.30 -30.75 17.13
N GLN A 663 -5.55 -29.65 17.00
CA GLN A 663 -5.60 -28.55 17.95
C GLN A 663 -6.91 -27.77 17.82
N PHE A 664 -7.31 -27.42 16.60
CA PHE A 664 -8.58 -26.74 16.36
C PHE A 664 -9.76 -27.60 16.84
N GLN A 665 -9.80 -28.89 16.49
CA GLN A 665 -10.85 -29.81 16.94
C GLN A 665 -10.94 -29.92 18.47
N ARG A 666 -9.82 -29.87 19.20
CA ARG A 666 -9.83 -29.81 20.68
C ARG A 666 -10.33 -28.47 21.25
N LEU A 667 -10.21 -27.37 20.50
CA LEU A 667 -10.64 -26.03 20.91
C LEU A 667 -12.11 -25.74 20.55
N THR A 668 -12.62 -26.31 19.46
CA THR A 668 -13.96 -25.99 18.89
C THR A 668 -14.93 -27.16 18.88
N GLY A 669 -14.45 -28.40 18.95
CA GLY A 669 -15.23 -29.63 18.75
C GLY A 669 -15.37 -30.08 17.28
N VAL A 670 -14.82 -29.32 16.31
CA VAL A 670 -15.01 -29.55 14.86
C VAL A 670 -13.64 -29.68 14.17
N ASP A 671 -13.46 -30.66 13.29
CA ASP A 671 -12.23 -30.75 12.47
C ASP A 671 -12.31 -29.68 11.36
N PRO A 672 -11.27 -28.84 11.14
CA PRO A 672 -11.43 -27.73 10.20
C PRO A 672 -11.63 -28.16 8.74
N VAL A 673 -11.45 -29.45 8.37
CA VAL A 673 -11.89 -29.94 7.03
C VAL A 673 -13.41 -30.04 6.88
N GLU A 674 -14.16 -30.01 7.98
CA GLU A 674 -15.63 -30.08 8.01
C GLU A 674 -16.28 -28.69 7.86
N ILE A 675 -15.50 -27.61 7.89
CA ILE A 675 -15.96 -26.23 7.72
C ILE A 675 -15.50 -25.62 6.40
N SER A 676 -16.23 -24.59 5.98
CA SER A 676 -16.02 -23.82 4.76
C SER A 676 -16.05 -22.31 5.07
N PRO A 677 -15.73 -21.41 4.12
CA PRO A 677 -15.82 -19.97 4.35
C PRO A 677 -17.19 -19.51 4.85
N SER A 678 -18.29 -20.03 4.29
CA SER A 678 -19.66 -19.65 4.67
C SER A 678 -20.05 -20.05 6.10
N ASP A 679 -19.27 -20.91 6.77
CA ASP A 679 -19.31 -21.13 8.22
C ASP A 679 -18.67 -19.96 8.99
N ARG A 680 -18.97 -18.71 8.63
CA ARG A 680 -18.23 -17.45 8.94
C ARG A 680 -17.63 -17.39 10.35
N GLN A 681 -18.38 -17.80 11.39
CA GLN A 681 -17.89 -17.78 12.77
C GLN A 681 -16.82 -18.85 13.07
N LEU A 682 -16.95 -20.06 12.52
CA LEU A 682 -15.93 -21.11 12.62
C LEU A 682 -14.76 -20.83 11.67
N TRP A 683 -15.04 -20.29 10.48
CA TRP A 683 -14.00 -19.88 9.53
C TRP A 683 -13.11 -18.76 10.08
N GLN A 684 -13.71 -17.71 10.67
CA GLN A 684 -12.92 -16.66 11.32
C GLN A 684 -12.10 -17.22 12.47
N ARG A 685 -12.68 -18.08 13.35
CA ARG A 685 -11.92 -18.77 14.40
C ARG A 685 -10.75 -19.60 13.86
N TRP A 686 -10.87 -20.17 12.66
CA TRP A 686 -9.81 -20.93 12.00
C TRP A 686 -8.72 -20.01 11.43
N THR A 687 -9.07 -18.84 10.90
CA THR A 687 -8.12 -17.77 10.58
C THR A 687 -7.43 -17.22 11.83
N ASP A 688 -8.17 -16.97 12.92
CA ASP A 688 -7.63 -16.50 14.21
C ASP A 688 -6.63 -17.52 14.80
N PHE A 689 -7.02 -18.80 14.84
CA PHE A 689 -6.16 -19.88 15.34
C PHE A 689 -4.84 -19.96 14.58
N ARG A 690 -4.89 -19.92 13.23
CA ARG A 690 -3.70 -19.95 12.36
C ARG A 690 -2.85 -18.69 12.52
N THR A 691 -3.47 -17.51 12.59
CA THR A 691 -2.77 -16.24 12.83
C THR A 691 -2.03 -16.25 14.15
N GLU A 692 -2.65 -16.76 15.23
CA GLU A 692 -1.97 -16.85 16.52
C GLU A 692 -0.87 -17.93 16.55
N GLN A 693 -0.87 -18.93 15.66
CA GLN A 693 0.30 -19.81 15.51
C GLN A 693 1.53 -19.01 15.06
N ILE A 694 1.36 -18.06 14.13
CA ILE A 694 2.44 -17.18 13.67
C ILE A 694 2.81 -16.18 14.76
N ASN A 695 1.83 -15.43 15.32
CA ASN A 695 2.07 -14.42 16.36
C ASN A 695 2.83 -14.99 17.56
N SER A 696 2.37 -16.13 18.09
CA SER A 696 3.02 -16.78 19.22
C SER A 696 4.41 -17.29 18.88
N PHE A 697 4.68 -17.67 17.62
CA PHE A 697 6.00 -18.14 17.20
C PHE A 697 7.01 -17.00 17.06
N VAL A 698 6.59 -15.83 16.56
CA VAL A 698 7.45 -14.62 16.56
C VAL A 698 7.76 -14.22 18.01
N ALA A 699 6.76 -14.20 18.90
CA ALA A 699 6.95 -13.89 20.31
C ALA A 699 7.79 -14.95 21.07
N ASP A 700 7.67 -16.25 20.74
CA ASP A 700 8.55 -17.31 21.27
C ASP A 700 10.00 -17.09 20.82
N THR A 701 10.19 -16.79 19.53
CA THR A 701 11.51 -16.53 18.92
C THR A 701 12.17 -15.31 19.56
N ALA A 702 11.45 -14.18 19.64
CA ALA A 702 11.92 -12.95 20.27
C ALA A 702 12.33 -13.17 21.73
N ARG A 703 11.51 -13.88 22.52
CA ARG A 703 11.83 -14.21 23.92
C ARG A 703 13.07 -15.09 24.05
N GLN A 704 13.21 -16.13 23.21
CA GLN A 704 14.33 -17.06 23.33
C GLN A 704 15.64 -16.40 22.89
N LEU A 705 15.66 -15.71 21.75
CA LEU A 705 16.90 -15.17 21.19
C LEU A 705 17.43 -13.97 22.00
N ARG A 706 16.55 -13.10 22.51
CA ARG A 706 16.95 -12.01 23.43
C ARG A 706 17.38 -12.51 24.82
N GLN A 707 17.15 -13.79 25.16
CA GLN A 707 17.77 -14.46 26.32
C GLN A 707 19.17 -15.02 26.01
N ARG A 708 19.58 -15.10 24.74
CA ARG A 708 20.94 -15.47 24.32
C ARG A 708 21.80 -14.24 24.10
N ASN A 709 21.33 -13.34 23.25
CA ASN A 709 21.95 -12.07 22.92
C ASN A 709 20.88 -10.97 23.07
N PRO A 710 20.88 -10.20 24.18
CA PRO A 710 19.92 -9.11 24.40
C PRO A 710 19.96 -8.01 23.34
N ASP A 711 21.13 -7.81 22.72
CA ASP A 711 21.40 -6.82 21.69
C ASP A 711 21.10 -7.33 20.27
N LEU A 712 20.58 -8.56 20.11
CA LEU A 712 20.21 -9.11 18.80
C LEU A 712 19.00 -8.36 18.20
N VAL A 713 19.17 -7.80 17.01
CA VAL A 713 18.08 -7.15 16.27
C VAL A 713 17.22 -8.21 15.57
N LEU A 714 15.93 -8.28 15.92
CA LEU A 714 15.00 -9.17 15.21
C LEU A 714 14.22 -8.40 14.15
N SER A 715 14.26 -8.88 12.90
CA SER A 715 13.55 -8.26 11.77
C SER A 715 12.63 -9.25 11.06
N ALA A 716 11.64 -8.76 10.32
CA ALA A 716 10.74 -9.61 9.53
C ALA A 716 10.45 -9.03 8.13
N ALA A 717 10.60 -9.88 7.11
CA ALA A 717 10.16 -9.61 5.75
C ALA A 717 8.65 -9.85 5.63
N VAL A 718 7.90 -8.83 5.21
CA VAL A 718 6.43 -8.85 5.23
C VAL A 718 5.81 -8.31 3.95
N PHE A 719 4.54 -8.64 3.69
CA PHE A 719 3.80 -8.01 2.60
C PHE A 719 3.30 -6.61 2.97
N SER A 720 3.32 -5.73 1.96
CA SER A 720 2.79 -4.36 1.98
C SER A 720 1.27 -4.26 1.74
N MET A 721 0.58 -5.41 1.63
CA MET A 721 -0.89 -5.51 1.54
C MET A 721 -1.56 -5.11 2.87
N SER A 722 -2.85 -4.78 2.83
CA SER A 722 -3.63 -4.39 4.02
C SER A 722 -3.69 -5.49 5.10
N GLU A 723 -3.88 -5.13 6.39
CA GLU A 723 -3.96 -6.11 7.49
C GLU A 723 -4.99 -7.21 7.18
N HIS A 724 -6.20 -6.81 6.80
CA HIS A 724 -7.28 -7.73 6.45
C HIS A 724 -6.87 -8.72 5.35
N GLU A 725 -6.26 -8.23 4.26
CA GLU A 725 -5.79 -9.10 3.18
C GLU A 725 -4.72 -10.08 3.65
N ARG A 726 -3.73 -9.63 4.42
CA ARG A 726 -2.66 -10.50 4.89
C ARG A 726 -3.17 -11.51 5.91
N VAL A 727 -4.05 -11.11 6.82
CA VAL A 727 -4.69 -12.01 7.80
C VAL A 727 -5.49 -13.09 7.08
N GLN A 728 -6.33 -12.75 6.09
CA GLN A 728 -7.15 -13.75 5.40
C GLN A 728 -6.37 -14.59 4.36
N LYS A 729 -5.42 -13.99 3.61
CA LYS A 729 -4.68 -14.68 2.52
C LYS A 729 -3.45 -15.47 3.00
N ILE A 730 -2.75 -15.03 4.05
CA ILE A 730 -1.46 -15.61 4.49
C ILE A 730 -1.28 -15.70 6.03
N GLN A 731 -2.24 -15.22 6.81
CA GLN A 731 -2.18 -15.13 8.29
C GLN A 731 -0.95 -14.36 8.83
N GLN A 732 -0.54 -13.29 8.14
CA GLN A 732 0.60 -12.44 8.52
C GLN A 732 0.14 -11.11 9.16
N ASN A 733 -0.15 -11.15 10.47
CA ASN A 733 -0.51 -9.98 11.29
C ASN A 733 0.73 -9.42 12.00
N TRP A 734 1.50 -8.59 11.30
CA TRP A 734 2.77 -8.08 11.83
C TRP A 734 2.60 -6.83 12.71
N GLU A 735 1.46 -6.15 12.64
CA GLU A 735 1.10 -5.03 13.52
C GLU A 735 0.98 -5.50 14.98
N VAL A 736 0.52 -6.74 15.22
CA VAL A 736 0.57 -7.37 16.55
C VAL A 736 2.02 -7.56 17.03
N TRP A 737 2.95 -7.96 16.17
CA TRP A 737 4.36 -8.17 16.55
C TRP A 737 5.06 -6.83 16.82
N ALA A 738 4.72 -5.81 16.02
CA ALA A 738 5.19 -4.44 16.16
C ALA A 738 4.74 -3.80 17.49
N ARG A 739 3.42 -3.80 17.77
CA ARG A 739 2.87 -3.26 19.03
C ARG A 739 3.33 -4.01 20.29
N ARG A 740 3.67 -5.30 20.18
CA ARG A 740 4.28 -6.08 21.26
C ARG A 740 5.78 -5.84 21.45
N GLY A 741 6.45 -5.21 20.47
CA GLY A 741 7.91 -5.13 20.42
C GLY A 741 8.59 -6.49 20.25
N ASP A 742 7.87 -7.50 19.72
CA ASP A 742 8.42 -8.83 19.44
C ASP A 742 9.55 -8.71 18.40
N VAL A 743 9.39 -7.83 17.41
CA VAL A 743 10.41 -7.45 16.40
C VAL A 743 10.89 -6.00 16.60
N ASP A 744 11.99 -5.65 15.93
CA ASP A 744 12.65 -4.34 15.95
C ASP A 744 12.59 -3.62 14.59
N LEU A 745 12.63 -4.38 13.50
CA LEU A 745 12.44 -3.87 12.13
C LEU A 745 11.31 -4.63 11.44
N ILE A 746 10.32 -3.91 10.93
CA ILE A 746 9.39 -4.42 9.92
C ILE A 746 9.93 -4.02 8.54
N VAL A 747 9.99 -4.98 7.61
CA VAL A 747 10.59 -4.79 6.28
C VAL A 747 9.56 -5.11 5.19
N PRO A 748 8.69 -4.15 4.80
CA PRO A 748 7.65 -4.37 3.81
C PRO A 748 8.21 -4.53 2.40
N MET A 749 7.86 -5.63 1.74
CA MET A 749 8.06 -5.88 0.31
C MET A 749 7.16 -4.94 -0.51
N SER A 750 7.61 -3.70 -0.69
CA SER A 750 6.90 -2.65 -1.43
C SER A 750 7.24 -2.65 -2.93
N TYR A 751 7.57 -3.83 -3.47
CA TYR A 751 8.15 -4.02 -4.80
C TYR A 751 7.27 -3.46 -5.93
N ALA A 752 7.77 -2.42 -6.59
CA ALA A 752 7.06 -1.70 -7.65
C ALA A 752 8.00 -1.27 -8.79
N MET A 753 7.47 -1.25 -10.02
CA MET A 753 8.18 -0.72 -11.19
C MET A 753 8.23 0.82 -11.26
N ASP A 754 7.41 1.52 -10.46
CA ASP A 754 7.36 2.98 -10.40
C ASP A 754 7.29 3.52 -8.96
N THR A 755 7.82 4.73 -8.79
CA THR A 755 7.96 5.41 -7.51
C THR A 755 6.64 5.74 -6.83
N ASN A 756 5.61 6.12 -7.60
CA ASN A 756 4.29 6.38 -7.01
C ASN A 756 3.65 5.10 -6.47
N ARG A 757 3.87 3.93 -7.11
CA ARG A 757 3.40 2.64 -6.60
C ARG A 757 4.22 2.16 -5.40
N LEU A 758 5.54 2.40 -5.35
CA LEU A 758 6.34 2.21 -4.14
C LEU A 758 5.74 3.03 -2.98
N GLN A 759 5.52 4.34 -3.18
CA GLN A 759 4.97 5.23 -2.15
C GLN A 759 3.57 4.78 -1.71
N ARG A 760 2.69 4.31 -2.62
CA ARG A 760 1.38 3.72 -2.26
C ARG A 760 1.47 2.38 -1.52
N LEU A 761 2.59 1.67 -1.57
CA LEU A 761 2.81 0.41 -0.85
C LEU A 761 3.53 0.63 0.49
N ALA A 762 4.36 1.67 0.61
CA ALA A 762 5.12 2.01 1.81
C ALA A 762 4.36 2.98 2.75
N GLY A 763 3.74 4.02 2.19
CA GLY A 763 3.14 5.14 2.94
C GLY A 763 2.19 4.77 4.08
N PRO A 764 1.23 3.84 3.90
CA PRO A 764 0.30 3.42 4.97
C PRO A 764 0.96 2.84 6.22
N TRP A 765 2.24 2.45 6.14
CA TRP A 765 3.03 1.85 7.22
C TRP A 765 4.08 2.83 7.78
N LEU A 766 4.13 4.04 7.24
CA LEU A 766 5.01 5.14 7.66
C LEU A 766 4.23 6.31 8.27
N ASP A 767 2.89 6.30 8.15
CA ASP A 767 2.00 7.24 8.80
C ASP A 767 2.10 7.14 10.33
N THR A 768 2.11 8.27 11.03
CA THR A 768 2.11 8.31 12.50
C THR A 768 0.84 7.73 13.11
N ASP A 769 -0.27 7.70 12.36
CA ASP A 769 -1.56 7.16 12.83
C ASP A 769 -1.65 5.61 12.68
N ALA A 770 -0.61 4.94 12.16
CA ALA A 770 -0.64 3.49 11.85
C ALA A 770 -0.61 2.54 13.08
N ASP A 771 -0.48 3.06 14.31
CA ASP A 771 -0.41 2.31 15.58
C ASP A 771 0.50 1.06 15.54
N LEU A 772 1.77 1.27 15.20
CA LEU A 772 2.78 0.21 15.11
C LEU A 772 3.67 0.11 16.37
N GLY A 773 3.35 0.87 17.42
CA GLY A 773 4.20 0.98 18.61
C GLY A 773 5.55 1.66 18.32
N SER A 774 6.61 1.18 18.98
CA SER A 774 7.97 1.74 18.90
C SER A 774 8.92 0.88 18.06
N ILE A 775 8.50 0.57 16.83
CA ILE A 775 9.27 -0.19 15.84
C ILE A 775 9.81 0.73 14.74
N LEU A 776 10.88 0.31 14.03
CA LEU A 776 11.27 0.96 12.77
C LEU A 776 10.67 0.21 11.57
N VAL A 777 10.19 0.97 10.59
CA VAL A 777 9.70 0.43 9.31
C VAL A 777 10.71 0.74 8.20
N LEU A 778 11.01 -0.27 7.40
CA LEU A 778 12.12 -0.29 6.45
C LEU A 778 11.62 -0.78 5.06
N PRO A 779 11.03 0.09 4.23
CA PRO A 779 10.44 -0.31 2.96
C PRO A 779 11.48 -0.87 1.97
N ALA A 780 11.07 -1.90 1.24
CA ALA A 780 11.94 -2.63 0.34
C ALA A 780 11.70 -2.31 -1.14
N ILE A 781 12.78 -1.96 -1.84
CA ILE A 781 12.86 -1.77 -3.29
C ILE A 781 13.40 -3.06 -3.92
N ARG A 782 12.86 -3.46 -5.08
CA ARG A 782 13.39 -4.60 -5.84
C ARG A 782 14.08 -4.12 -7.11
N LEU A 783 15.38 -4.41 -7.20
CA LEU A 783 16.25 -3.99 -8.30
C LEU A 783 16.08 -4.82 -9.58
N LEU A 784 15.60 -6.06 -9.48
CA LEU A 784 15.40 -6.92 -10.66
C LEU A 784 14.45 -6.27 -11.67
N ASN A 785 14.96 -6.02 -12.87
CA ASN A 785 14.30 -5.31 -13.98
C ASN A 785 13.95 -3.83 -13.73
N LEU A 786 14.32 -3.26 -12.57
CA LEU A 786 14.05 -1.85 -12.27
C LEU A 786 15.10 -0.95 -12.98
N PRO A 787 14.70 0.09 -13.73
CA PRO A 787 15.64 1.05 -14.29
C PRO A 787 16.45 1.77 -13.20
N GLU A 788 17.71 2.08 -13.49
CA GLU A 788 18.63 2.67 -12.50
C GLU A 788 18.14 4.03 -11.99
N SER A 789 17.62 4.87 -12.89
CA SER A 789 16.97 6.14 -12.54
C SER A 789 15.75 5.95 -11.63
N ALA A 790 14.92 4.93 -11.90
CA ALA A 790 13.79 4.58 -11.06
C ALA A 790 14.23 4.03 -9.69
N ALA A 791 15.38 3.35 -9.60
CA ALA A 791 15.94 2.92 -8.31
C ALA A 791 16.42 4.12 -7.46
N LEU A 792 17.07 5.11 -8.06
CA LEU A 792 17.47 6.35 -7.38
C LEU A 792 16.27 7.17 -6.93
N ASP A 793 15.29 7.34 -7.82
CA ASP A 793 14.05 8.05 -7.55
C ASP A 793 13.22 7.37 -6.44
N GLN A 794 13.22 6.03 -6.42
CA GLN A 794 12.63 5.23 -5.34
C GLN A 794 13.37 5.37 -4.00
N ILE A 795 14.71 5.41 -4.00
CA ILE A 795 15.50 5.65 -2.77
C ILE A 795 15.20 7.05 -2.21
N GLN A 796 15.19 8.08 -3.06
CA GLN A 796 14.86 9.44 -2.62
C GLN A 796 13.42 9.54 -2.10
N ALA A 797 12.46 8.87 -2.76
CA ALA A 797 11.08 8.81 -2.30
C ALA A 797 10.90 8.18 -0.92
N LEU A 798 11.83 7.36 -0.45
CA LEU A 798 11.85 6.82 0.92
C LEU A 798 12.58 7.72 1.92
N ARG A 799 13.59 8.49 1.48
CA ARG A 799 14.27 9.53 2.28
C ARG A 799 13.40 10.73 2.61
N ASP A 800 12.44 11.01 1.72
CA ASP A 800 11.48 12.11 1.85
C ASP A 800 10.18 11.71 2.57
N LEU A 801 10.09 10.43 2.97
CA LEU A 801 9.07 9.88 3.86
C LEU A 801 9.67 9.64 5.26
N PRO A 802 8.86 9.44 6.32
CA PRO A 802 9.37 9.31 7.69
C PRO A 802 9.94 7.90 8.01
N ALA A 803 10.77 7.36 7.12
CA ALA A 803 11.33 6.01 7.21
C ALA A 803 12.68 5.97 7.97
N GLY A 804 12.95 4.83 8.62
CA GLY A 804 14.26 4.55 9.23
C GLY A 804 15.39 4.36 8.21
N GLY A 805 15.04 4.20 6.93
CA GLY A 805 15.95 3.94 5.81
C GLY A 805 15.23 3.14 4.73
N TYR A 806 15.95 2.29 4.02
CA TYR A 806 15.40 1.40 2.99
C TYR A 806 16.13 0.05 2.91
N SER A 807 15.51 -0.92 2.22
CA SER A 807 16.15 -2.20 1.87
C SER A 807 16.15 -2.43 0.36
N LEU A 808 17.19 -3.08 -0.16
CA LEU A 808 17.34 -3.41 -1.59
C LEU A 808 17.35 -4.93 -1.83
N PHE A 809 16.39 -5.43 -2.62
CA PHE A 809 16.33 -6.83 -3.04
C PHE A 809 16.80 -6.97 -4.50
N ALA A 810 17.93 -7.61 -4.81
CA ALA A 810 18.93 -8.29 -3.96
C ALA A 810 20.33 -8.10 -4.58
N VAL A 811 21.40 -8.53 -3.90
CA VAL A 811 22.81 -8.33 -4.34
C VAL A 811 23.08 -8.83 -5.77
N GLU A 812 22.41 -9.91 -6.22
CA GLU A 812 22.44 -10.38 -7.62
C GLU A 812 22.18 -9.26 -8.66
N ASN A 813 21.44 -8.22 -8.29
CA ASN A 813 20.99 -7.14 -9.15
C ASN A 813 21.71 -5.81 -8.87
N LEU A 814 22.72 -5.79 -7.98
CA LEU A 814 23.61 -4.64 -7.80
C LEU A 814 24.66 -4.62 -8.93
N ASN A 815 24.37 -3.87 -9.99
CA ASN A 815 25.30 -3.67 -11.10
C ASN A 815 26.41 -2.65 -10.75
N GLU A 816 27.40 -2.51 -11.64
CA GLU A 816 28.56 -1.62 -11.43
C GLU A 816 28.20 -0.13 -11.45
N ASN A 817 27.19 0.29 -12.21
CA ASN A 817 26.80 1.71 -12.28
C ASN A 817 26.07 2.16 -11.00
N LEU A 818 25.08 1.38 -10.54
CA LEU A 818 24.40 1.62 -9.26
C LEU A 818 25.39 1.59 -8.10
N GLN A 819 26.32 0.62 -8.06
CA GLN A 819 27.39 0.60 -7.07
C GLN A 819 28.24 1.87 -7.11
N GLY A 820 28.66 2.32 -8.30
CA GLY A 820 29.46 3.53 -8.47
C GLY A 820 28.71 4.84 -8.17
N ILE A 821 27.38 4.85 -8.31
CA ILE A 821 26.53 5.97 -7.89
C ILE A 821 26.38 5.97 -6.36
N PHE A 822 26.16 4.81 -5.75
CA PHE A 822 26.08 4.67 -4.30
C PHE A 822 27.41 5.05 -3.62
N SER A 823 28.56 4.67 -4.17
CA SER A 823 29.88 5.05 -3.64
C SER A 823 30.17 6.55 -3.64
N ARG A 824 29.38 7.35 -4.35
CA ARG A 824 29.47 8.83 -4.35
C ARG A 824 28.37 9.49 -3.51
N THR A 825 27.20 8.86 -3.38
CA THR A 825 26.00 9.45 -2.78
C THR A 825 25.74 9.04 -1.32
N GLN A 826 26.23 7.89 -0.88
CA GLN A 826 25.88 7.31 0.43
C GLN A 826 26.68 7.86 1.63
N GLY A 827 27.70 8.68 1.37
CA GLY A 827 28.54 9.29 2.40
C GLY A 827 29.51 8.31 3.08
N GLU A 828 30.03 8.71 4.24
CA GLU A 828 30.94 7.90 5.05
C GLU A 828 30.18 6.82 5.84
N THR A 829 30.86 5.72 6.18
CA THR A 829 30.26 4.58 6.90
C THR A 829 30.08 4.83 8.39
N ASP A 830 30.93 5.66 9.01
CA ASP A 830 30.89 6.05 10.44
C ASP A 830 29.72 7.01 10.74
N THR A 831 28.49 6.50 10.60
CA THR A 831 27.24 7.23 10.84
C THR A 831 26.31 6.40 11.73
N PRO A 832 25.57 7.05 12.66
CA PRO A 832 24.81 6.33 13.70
C PRO A 832 23.65 5.52 13.09
N ILE A 833 23.80 4.19 13.11
CA ILE A 833 22.79 3.24 12.60
C ILE A 833 21.50 3.37 13.43
N PRO A 834 20.33 3.65 12.81
CA PRO A 834 19.10 4.02 13.51
C PRO A 834 18.60 3.08 14.61
N TYR A 835 18.79 1.76 14.48
CA TYR A 835 18.37 0.79 15.50
C TYR A 835 19.42 0.54 16.59
N ARG A 836 20.69 0.93 16.38
CA ARG A 836 21.75 0.88 17.41
C ARG A 836 21.83 2.17 18.21
N GLN A 837 21.73 3.31 17.53
CA GLN A 837 22.04 4.63 18.09
C GLN A 837 20.90 5.65 17.89
N PRO A 838 19.61 5.29 18.15
CA PRO A 838 18.44 6.07 17.71
C PRO A 838 18.47 7.56 18.11
N PHE A 839 18.98 7.88 19.31
CA PHE A 839 19.09 9.27 19.77
C PHE A 839 20.19 10.06 19.04
N ALA A 840 21.33 9.44 18.71
CA ALA A 840 22.39 10.08 17.92
C ALA A 840 21.98 10.21 16.44
N THR A 841 21.25 9.23 15.90
CA THR A 841 20.58 9.34 14.59
C THR A 841 19.60 10.51 14.57
N ALA A 842 18.80 10.69 15.63
CA ALA A 842 17.83 11.78 15.73
C ALA A 842 18.52 13.16 15.76
N VAL A 843 19.60 13.32 16.55
CA VAL A 843 20.46 14.52 16.51
C VAL A 843 20.95 14.76 15.08
N THR A 844 21.60 13.78 14.46
CA THR A 844 22.27 13.98 13.18
C THR A 844 21.29 14.27 12.03
N ARG A 845 20.08 13.67 12.05
CA ARG A 845 18.99 14.00 11.12
C ARG A 845 18.41 15.40 11.36
N TYR A 846 18.27 15.83 12.61
CA TYR A 846 17.83 17.20 12.91
C TYR A 846 18.87 18.24 12.46
N ASN A 847 20.15 17.98 12.73
CA ASN A 847 21.24 18.84 12.26
C ASN A 847 21.30 18.91 10.72
N ALA A 848 20.93 17.83 10.00
CA ALA A 848 20.80 17.85 8.54
C ALA A 848 19.64 18.74 8.05
N LEU A 849 18.48 18.71 8.72
CA LEU A 849 17.39 19.66 8.45
C LEU A 849 17.83 21.11 8.69
N GLN A 850 18.55 21.37 9.79
CA GLN A 850 19.05 22.72 10.07
C GLN A 850 20.00 23.22 8.98
N ARG A 851 20.87 22.37 8.42
CA ARG A 851 21.72 22.75 7.27
C ARG A 851 20.92 23.12 6.03
N GLU A 852 19.85 22.37 5.69
CA GLU A 852 18.98 22.71 4.55
C GLU A 852 18.28 24.06 4.74
N TRP A 853 17.85 24.36 5.97
CA TRP A 853 17.24 25.63 6.32
C TRP A 853 18.25 26.78 6.28
N SER A 854 19.44 26.60 6.87
CA SER A 854 20.55 27.56 6.78
C SER A 854 20.91 27.85 5.32
N TYR A 855 21.12 26.82 4.50
CA TYR A 855 21.44 26.97 3.07
C TYR A 855 20.41 27.83 2.32
N LEU A 856 19.12 27.61 2.54
CA LEU A 856 18.08 28.39 1.87
C LEU A 856 17.97 29.83 2.40
N LEU A 857 18.27 30.08 3.69
CA LEU A 857 18.34 31.44 4.25
C LEU A 857 19.57 32.18 3.73
N GLU A 858 20.74 31.54 3.74
CA GLU A 858 22.03 32.03 3.22
C GLU A 858 21.93 32.47 1.75
N ASN A 859 21.19 31.71 0.93
CA ASN A 859 20.98 32.00 -0.49
C ASN A 859 19.73 32.85 -0.78
N GLY A 860 19.00 33.32 0.24
CA GLY A 860 17.77 34.11 0.07
C GLY A 860 16.59 33.37 -0.56
N GLN A 861 16.64 32.04 -0.61
CA GLN A 861 15.62 31.15 -1.17
C GLN A 861 14.53 30.78 -0.16
N LEU A 862 14.71 31.12 1.11
CA LEU A 862 13.69 31.04 2.17
C LEU A 862 13.47 32.43 2.77
N TRP A 863 12.23 32.91 2.75
CA TRP A 863 11.85 34.21 3.32
C TRP A 863 10.75 34.07 4.38
N MET A 864 10.90 34.84 5.45
CA MET A 864 9.91 35.07 6.51
C MET A 864 10.17 36.42 7.19
N ARG A 865 9.26 36.87 8.08
CA ARG A 865 9.43 38.10 8.87
C ARG A 865 10.40 37.88 10.04
N ASP A 866 11.19 38.88 10.38
CA ASP A 866 12.25 38.86 11.40
C ASP A 866 11.80 38.25 12.74
N GLN A 867 10.63 38.65 13.24
CA GLN A 867 10.05 38.08 14.48
C GLN A 867 9.78 36.56 14.35
N GLN A 868 9.28 36.10 13.19
CA GLN A 868 9.05 34.68 12.96
C GLN A 868 10.37 33.90 12.81
N LEU A 869 11.40 34.52 12.23
CA LEU A 869 12.73 33.93 12.13
C LEU A 869 13.36 33.76 13.52
N GLU A 870 13.24 34.74 14.40
CA GLU A 870 13.80 34.65 15.76
C GLU A 870 12.99 33.71 16.68
N GLU A 871 11.65 33.65 16.53
CA GLU A 871 10.83 32.60 17.13
C GLU A 871 11.30 31.20 16.70
N TRP A 872 11.51 31.00 15.39
CA TRP A 872 11.94 29.73 14.82
C TRP A 872 13.36 29.33 15.26
N ARG A 873 14.32 30.26 15.21
CA ARG A 873 15.70 30.08 15.72
C ARG A 873 15.69 29.60 17.17
N THR A 874 14.90 30.26 18.02
CA THR A 874 14.85 29.97 19.46
C THR A 874 14.28 28.58 19.75
N GLU A 875 13.22 28.15 19.06
CA GLU A 875 12.69 26.78 19.20
C GLU A 875 13.61 25.73 18.54
N ALA A 876 14.35 26.08 17.48
CA ALA A 876 15.32 25.17 16.85
C ALA A 876 16.48 24.82 17.79
N GLU A 877 17.14 25.83 18.37
CA GLU A 877 18.23 25.64 19.34
C GLU A 877 17.76 24.90 20.60
N ALA A 878 16.53 25.15 21.05
CA ALA A 878 15.96 24.45 22.20
C ALA A 878 15.73 22.96 21.95
N LEU A 879 15.34 22.60 20.71
CA LEU A 879 15.21 21.22 20.24
C LEU A 879 16.58 20.55 20.03
N GLU A 880 17.52 21.22 19.34
CA GLU A 880 18.89 20.73 19.13
C GLU A 880 19.56 20.41 20.47
N LEU A 881 19.52 21.34 21.44
CA LEU A 881 20.08 21.13 22.78
C LEU A 881 19.42 19.96 23.52
N ALA A 882 18.09 19.81 23.41
CA ALA A 882 17.37 18.72 24.07
C ALA A 882 17.66 17.33 23.46
N LEU A 883 17.87 17.26 22.15
CA LEU A 883 18.28 16.03 21.45
C LEU A 883 19.72 15.66 21.79
N ASN A 884 20.65 16.61 21.76
CA ASN A 884 22.06 16.37 22.14
C ASN A 884 22.17 15.92 23.61
N GLU A 885 21.53 16.64 24.54
CA GLU A 885 21.50 16.24 25.96
C GLU A 885 21.02 14.79 26.17
N LEU A 886 20.01 14.36 25.39
CA LEU A 886 19.44 13.02 25.43
C LEU A 886 20.39 11.97 24.83
N ALA A 887 21.04 12.27 23.71
CA ALA A 887 21.98 11.37 23.05
C ALA A 887 23.21 11.10 23.93
N ASP A 888 23.80 12.15 24.52
CA ASP A 888 24.97 12.05 25.41
C ASP A 888 24.70 11.17 26.64
N GLN A 889 23.51 11.32 27.25
CA GLN A 889 23.15 10.69 28.51
C GLN A 889 21.67 10.31 28.55
N PRO A 890 21.30 9.16 27.95
CA PRO A 890 19.91 8.71 27.87
C PRO A 890 19.24 8.58 29.24
N SER A 891 18.10 9.27 29.41
CA SER A 891 17.26 9.18 30.61
C SER A 891 15.83 9.61 30.32
N ARG A 892 14.86 9.11 31.08
CA ARG A 892 13.44 9.43 30.85
C ARG A 892 13.14 10.92 30.95
N GLN A 893 13.77 11.64 31.90
CA GLN A 893 13.59 13.08 32.04
C GLN A 893 14.06 13.86 30.79
N LYS A 894 15.18 13.44 30.20
CA LYS A 894 15.70 14.05 28.97
C LYS A 894 14.86 13.67 27.74
N LEU A 895 14.32 12.46 27.70
CA LEU A 895 13.38 12.02 26.65
C LEU A 895 12.10 12.86 26.66
N GLU A 896 11.47 13.04 27.82
CA GLU A 896 10.28 13.90 27.95
C GLU A 896 10.58 15.36 27.58
N ARG A 897 11.79 15.87 27.90
CA ARG A 897 12.23 17.20 27.44
C ARG A 897 12.35 17.26 25.91
N ALA A 898 13.00 16.28 25.28
CA ALA A 898 13.17 16.23 23.82
C ALA A 898 11.81 16.12 23.10
N ARG A 899 10.92 15.23 23.55
CA ARG A 899 9.53 15.12 23.06
C ARG A 899 8.77 16.45 23.21
N ALA A 900 8.90 17.14 24.35
CA ALA A 900 8.22 18.42 24.57
C ALA A 900 8.72 19.51 23.60
N GLN A 901 10.02 19.60 23.35
CA GLN A 901 10.57 20.54 22.36
C GLN A 901 10.17 20.16 20.92
N LEU A 902 10.23 18.88 20.56
CA LEU A 902 9.84 18.40 19.23
C LEU A 902 8.37 18.69 18.93
N ASN A 903 7.49 18.48 19.90
CA ASN A 903 6.07 18.77 19.78
C ASN A 903 5.76 20.28 19.72
N SER A 904 6.49 21.12 20.48
CA SER A 904 6.40 22.58 20.34
C SER A 904 6.80 23.01 18.93
N PHE A 905 8.00 22.61 18.50
CA PHE A 905 8.57 22.94 17.19
C PHE A 905 7.65 22.51 16.05
N ARG A 906 7.19 21.25 16.04
CA ARG A 906 6.24 20.74 15.01
C ARG A 906 4.92 21.51 15.02
N SER A 907 4.39 21.91 16.18
CA SER A 907 3.15 22.70 16.25
C SER A 907 3.28 24.11 15.67
N ASN A 908 4.48 24.71 15.73
CA ASN A 908 4.76 26.03 15.16
C ASN A 908 5.32 25.97 13.72
N PHE A 909 5.90 24.84 13.29
CA PHE A 909 6.54 24.68 11.99
C PHE A 909 5.63 25.12 10.83
N ASN A 910 4.38 24.65 10.84
CA ASN A 910 3.42 24.94 9.77
C ASN A 910 2.95 26.41 9.79
N ARG A 911 3.02 27.09 10.94
CA ARG A 911 2.77 28.55 11.08
C ARG A 911 3.92 29.38 10.51
N TRP A 912 5.16 28.91 10.59
CA TRP A 912 6.31 29.55 9.95
C TRP A 912 6.34 29.28 8.44
N MET A 913 6.13 28.02 8.03
CA MET A 913 6.24 27.56 6.64
C MET A 913 5.01 27.82 5.77
N TYR A 914 3.90 28.34 6.31
CA TYR A 914 2.65 28.56 5.58
C TYR A 914 2.84 29.23 4.21
N LEU A 915 3.58 30.35 4.14
CA LEU A 915 3.80 31.06 2.87
C LEU A 915 4.63 30.28 1.86
N GLN A 916 5.54 29.43 2.34
CA GLN A 916 6.38 28.57 1.49
C GLN A 916 5.57 27.36 0.98
N SER A 917 4.67 26.81 1.82
CA SER A 917 3.83 25.66 1.46
C SER A 917 2.88 25.91 0.28
N LEU A 918 2.59 27.19 -0.03
CA LEU A 918 1.78 27.59 -1.19
C LEU A 918 2.48 27.30 -2.54
N ASN A 919 3.81 27.35 -2.59
CA ASN A 919 4.61 27.20 -3.82
C ASN A 919 5.57 25.99 -3.78
N HIS A 920 5.91 25.51 -2.58
CA HIS A 920 6.87 24.43 -2.34
C HIS A 920 6.29 23.34 -1.44
N SER A 921 5.01 22.98 -1.67
CA SER A 921 4.25 21.98 -0.91
C SER A 921 5.02 20.69 -0.64
N TYR A 922 5.68 20.12 -1.66
CA TYR A 922 6.49 18.91 -1.53
C TYR A 922 7.65 19.09 -0.53
N ARG A 923 8.40 20.19 -0.65
CA ARG A 923 9.56 20.49 0.22
C ARG A 923 9.13 20.63 1.69
N ILE A 924 7.99 21.28 1.95
CA ILE A 924 7.47 21.41 3.32
C ILE A 924 7.01 20.05 3.85
N SER A 925 6.31 19.24 3.06
CA SER A 925 5.91 17.89 3.46
C SER A 925 7.11 16.97 3.73
N THR A 926 8.17 17.06 2.93
CA THR A 926 9.44 16.37 3.19
C THR A 926 10.05 16.78 4.54
N TRP A 927 10.03 18.06 4.90
CA TRP A 927 10.49 18.51 6.22
C TRP A 927 9.56 18.06 7.36
N GLU A 928 8.24 18.06 7.17
CA GLU A 928 7.29 17.49 8.15
C GLU A 928 7.57 16.00 8.39
N ASN A 929 7.83 15.22 7.34
CA ASN A 929 8.18 13.80 7.41
C ASN A 929 9.53 13.58 8.14
N ARG A 930 10.56 14.38 7.79
CA ARG A 930 11.87 14.33 8.44
C ARG A 930 11.85 14.83 9.90
N LEU A 931 10.83 15.59 10.31
CA LEU A 931 10.54 15.89 11.72
C LEU A 931 9.74 14.77 12.41
N ALA A 932 8.82 14.12 11.70
CA ALA A 932 8.02 13.01 12.23
C ALA A 932 8.89 11.78 12.55
N VAL A 933 9.88 11.44 11.71
CA VAL A 933 10.79 10.31 11.98
C VAL A 933 11.66 10.50 13.23
N LEU A 934 11.85 11.74 13.70
CA LEU A 934 12.52 11.99 14.97
C LEU A 934 11.70 11.42 16.13
N ASP A 935 10.37 11.53 16.11
CA ASP A 935 9.51 10.93 17.13
C ASP A 935 9.58 9.39 17.06
N THR A 936 9.57 8.79 15.86
CA THR A 936 9.80 7.35 15.66
C THR A 936 11.13 6.89 16.29
N LEU A 937 12.22 7.64 16.09
CA LEU A 937 13.52 7.37 16.71
C LEU A 937 13.51 7.55 18.23
N LEU A 938 12.85 8.59 18.75
CA LEU A 938 12.69 8.81 20.20
C LEU A 938 11.89 7.66 20.85
N ASN A 939 10.83 7.19 20.20
CA ASN A 939 9.96 6.11 20.68
C ASN A 939 10.68 4.76 20.65
N TYR A 940 11.39 4.44 19.57
CA TYR A 940 12.24 3.26 19.48
C TYR A 940 13.37 3.29 20.54
N GLY A 941 13.99 4.45 20.72
CA GLY A 941 15.04 4.68 21.72
C GLY A 941 14.57 4.55 23.17
N GLU A 942 13.32 4.89 23.50
CA GLU A 942 12.76 4.60 24.83
C GLU A 942 12.78 3.09 25.10
N ARG A 943 12.24 2.30 24.17
CA ARG A 943 12.15 0.84 24.28
C ARG A 943 13.51 0.18 24.41
N VAL A 944 14.46 0.46 23.50
CA VAL A 944 15.74 -0.27 23.47
C VAL A 944 16.84 0.34 24.35
N VAL A 945 16.93 1.66 24.49
CA VAL A 945 18.03 2.30 25.24
C VAL A 945 17.66 2.53 26.71
N ILE A 946 16.41 2.87 27.01
CA ILE A 946 16.00 3.27 28.37
C ILE A 946 15.35 2.10 29.13
N GLU A 947 14.37 1.41 28.54
CA GLU A 947 13.62 0.36 29.25
C GLU A 947 14.44 -0.94 29.45
N GLN A 948 15.24 -1.34 28.45
CA GLN A 948 16.13 -2.50 28.59
C GLN A 948 17.20 -2.29 29.69
N ARG A 949 17.85 -1.12 29.75
CA ARG A 949 18.85 -0.81 30.80
C ARG A 949 18.27 -0.89 32.21
N ASN A 950 17.04 -0.42 32.41
CA ASN A 950 16.33 -0.53 33.69
C ASN A 950 16.00 -2.00 34.04
N SER A 951 15.66 -2.81 33.04
CA SER A 951 15.39 -4.25 33.19
C SER A 951 16.63 -5.01 33.65
N SER A 952 17.77 -4.81 32.98
CA SER A 952 19.06 -5.43 33.33
C SER A 952 19.55 -5.00 34.71
N THR A 953 19.40 -3.72 35.07
CA THR A 953 19.76 -3.20 36.40
C THR A 953 18.94 -3.86 37.51
N THR A 954 17.65 -4.11 37.27
CA THR A 954 16.76 -4.77 38.24
C THR A 954 17.14 -6.24 38.46
N GLN A 955 17.56 -6.94 37.41
CA GLN A 955 18.07 -8.32 37.52
C GLN A 955 19.40 -8.37 38.27
N ALA A 956 20.34 -7.46 38.00
CA ALA A 956 21.62 -7.37 38.71
C ALA A 956 21.46 -7.14 40.23
N THR A 957 20.37 -6.51 40.67
CA THR A 957 20.05 -6.28 42.09
C THR A 957 19.20 -7.38 42.75
N SER A 958 18.85 -8.46 42.05
CA SER A 958 17.97 -9.53 42.56
C SER A 958 18.60 -10.93 42.63
N THR A 959 19.94 -11.01 42.61
CA THR A 959 20.69 -12.24 42.92
C THR A 959 20.92 -12.34 44.45
N PRO A 960 20.47 -13.41 45.12
CA PRO A 960 20.75 -13.68 46.55
C PRO A 960 22.07 -14.42 46.78
#